data_AF-A0A663EUY2-F1
#
_entry.id   AF-A0A663EUY2-F1
#
_cell.length_a   1.000
_cell.length_b   1.000
_cell.length_c   1.000
_cell.angle_alpha   90.00
_cell.angle_beta   90.00
_cell.angle_gamma   90.00
#
_symmetry.space_group_name_H-M   'P 1'
#
loop_
_entity.id
_entity.type
_entity.pdbx_description
1 polymer ?
#
loop_
_entity_poly.entity_id
_entity_poly.type
_entity_poly.pdbx_seq_one_letter_code
_entity_poly.pdbx_strand_id
1 'polypeptide(L)'
;MGLLPFLWACAVAAGAAVGFGMDPDLQIDIITELDLVNTTLGVTQVSGLHNASKAFLFQDIEREIHAAPHVSEKLIQLFRNKSEFTFLATLQQKASTSGVILSIRELEHSYFELESSGLRDEIRYHYRFNGKSRTEVFPYRLADGQWHKIAVSLSASHLLLHVDCNRIYERIIDPPETNLTPESNLWLGQRNRKHGFFKGVIQDVKVIFIPNGYITQCPNLNRTCPTCSDFLSLVQGIMDLQELLAKMTAKLNYAETRLSQLEDCHCEKTCQVNGLIYRDKDSWVEDDHCRNCTCKSGVVECRRMSCPPLDCPPDALPVHVESQCCKICKAKCIYGGKVLAEGQRVLSKSCRECRNGVLVKVTETCPPLNCSEKDHVLPENQCCSVCRGHNFCAEGHRCGENSECKNWNTKATCECKNGYLSVQGDSAYCEDIDECAAKMHYCHANTVCVNLPGSYRCDCVMGYVRVDDFSCTEHDECGSGQHNCDENAICTNTVRGHSCTCKPGYVGNGTICRAFCEEGCRYGGTCVAPNKCVCPSGFTGSHCEKDIDECAEGIIECHNHSRCVNLPGWYHCECRSGFHDNGSYSLSGESCVDIDECALKTHTCWNDSACVNLAGGFDCLCPSGPSCTGDCPHEGGFKRNGQVWTLREDRCSVCSCKDGRIFCRRTACDCKNPSADLFCCPECDTRVTSQCLDQTGHKLYRSGDNWTYSCQQCRCLEGEVDCWPLLCPNLNCEYTAISEGECCPHCVNDPCLADNITYDIRKTCLDGYGITRLSGAVWTMVGSPCTTCKCKNGNVCCSVDLECLNNN
;
A
#
# COMPACT_ATOMS: atom_id res chain seq x y z
N MET A 1 81.25 7.47 -14.18
CA MET A 1 81.20 6.46 -15.25
C MET A 1 79.81 5.87 -15.28
N GLY A 2 79.14 5.89 -16.44
CA GLY A 2 77.93 5.09 -16.73
C GLY A 2 76.60 5.84 -16.69
N LEU A 3 76.14 6.29 -17.87
CA LEU A 3 74.84 6.87 -18.20
C LEU A 3 73.84 5.79 -18.69
N LEU A 4 72.54 5.96 -18.39
CA LEU A 4 71.32 5.43 -19.07
C LEU A 4 71.10 3.88 -19.10
N PRO A 5 69.85 3.34 -19.14
CA PRO A 5 68.56 4.00 -19.42
C PRO A 5 67.41 3.71 -18.41
N PHE A 6 66.63 4.75 -18.07
CA PHE A 6 65.23 4.62 -17.63
C PHE A 6 64.46 5.78 -18.28
N LEU A 7 64.06 5.57 -19.52
CA LEU A 7 63.23 6.48 -20.31
C LEU A 7 62.05 5.65 -20.80
N TRP A 8 61.02 5.52 -19.97
CA TRP A 8 59.64 5.23 -20.38
C TRP A 8 58.71 5.29 -19.17
N ALA A 9 58.27 6.50 -18.83
CA ALA A 9 56.93 6.79 -18.29
C ALA A 9 56.82 8.30 -18.07
N CYS A 10 55.71 8.88 -18.50
CA CYS A 10 55.31 10.29 -18.37
C CYS A 10 55.74 11.24 -19.50
N ALA A 11 55.10 11.06 -20.66
CA ALA A 11 54.74 12.18 -21.54
C ALA A 11 53.21 12.17 -21.72
N VAL A 12 52.55 12.93 -20.84
CA VAL A 12 51.37 13.78 -21.10
C VAL A 12 50.52 13.39 -22.32
N ALA A 13 49.47 12.59 -22.09
CA ALA A 13 48.27 12.60 -22.92
C ALA A 13 47.35 13.71 -22.41
N ALA A 14 47.54 14.93 -22.92
CA ALA A 14 46.53 15.98 -22.81
C ALA A 14 45.40 15.64 -23.79
N GLY A 15 44.42 14.86 -23.33
CA GLY A 15 43.15 14.67 -24.02
C GLY A 15 42.31 15.93 -23.90
N ALA A 16 41.91 16.48 -25.05
CA ALA A 16 40.94 17.56 -25.12
C ALA A 16 39.59 17.06 -24.56
N ALA A 17 39.20 17.56 -23.39
CA ALA A 17 37.87 17.38 -22.84
C ALA A 17 36.92 18.40 -23.48
N VAL A 18 36.25 17.99 -24.56
CA VAL A 18 35.03 18.66 -25.06
C VAL A 18 34.05 17.57 -25.46
N GLY A 19 32.93 17.48 -24.74
CA GLY A 19 31.77 16.67 -25.09
C GLY A 19 31.21 15.89 -23.90
N PHE A 20 29.98 16.19 -23.50
CA PHE A 20 29.14 15.32 -22.67
C PHE A 20 28.90 13.99 -23.42
N GLY A 21 29.81 13.03 -23.28
CA GLY A 21 29.62 11.67 -23.75
C GLY A 21 29.11 10.81 -22.60
N MET A 22 27.93 10.20 -22.75
CA MET A 22 27.47 9.13 -21.86
C MET A 22 28.38 7.90 -22.01
N ASP A 23 28.56 7.14 -20.92
CA ASP A 23 29.41 5.95 -20.89
C ASP A 23 28.96 4.93 -21.95
N PRO A 24 29.83 4.49 -22.87
CA PRO A 24 29.49 3.48 -23.88
C PRO A 24 29.02 2.13 -23.31
N ASP A 25 29.27 1.85 -22.02
CA ASP A 25 28.80 0.63 -21.35
C ASP A 25 27.30 0.68 -20.95
N LEU A 26 26.61 1.82 -21.14
CA LEU A 26 25.19 2.02 -20.76
C LEU A 26 24.23 2.18 -21.95
N GLN A 27 24.72 2.08 -23.19
CA GLN A 27 23.90 2.21 -24.39
C GLN A 27 24.31 1.19 -25.45
N ILE A 28 23.34 0.72 -26.23
CA ILE A 28 23.57 -0.11 -27.42
C ILE A 28 22.91 0.54 -28.63
N ASP A 29 23.70 0.79 -29.66
CA ASP A 29 23.22 1.30 -30.95
C ASP A 29 22.99 0.11 -31.89
N ILE A 30 21.71 -0.25 -32.04
CA ILE A 30 21.30 -1.48 -32.72
C ILE A 30 21.65 -1.42 -34.21
N ILE A 31 21.59 -0.25 -34.84
CA ILE A 31 21.94 -0.11 -36.25
C ILE A 31 23.43 -0.39 -36.48
N THR A 32 24.29 0.10 -35.60
CA THR A 32 25.74 -0.13 -35.73
C THR A 32 26.15 -1.57 -35.43
N GLU A 33 25.51 -2.21 -34.45
CA GLU A 33 25.82 -3.59 -34.03
C GLU A 33 25.29 -4.63 -35.03
N LEU A 34 24.26 -4.31 -35.81
CA LEU A 34 23.71 -5.20 -36.85
C LEU A 34 24.47 -5.16 -38.19
N ASP A 35 25.48 -4.29 -38.36
CA ASP A 35 26.21 -4.02 -39.61
C ASP A 35 25.32 -4.03 -40.88
N LEU A 36 24.19 -3.32 -40.82
CA LEU A 36 23.18 -3.25 -41.89
C LEU A 36 23.71 -2.73 -43.25
N VAL A 37 24.96 -2.29 -43.30
CA VAL A 37 25.62 -1.72 -44.48
C VAL A 37 26.12 -2.80 -45.44
N ASN A 38 26.45 -4.01 -44.95
CA ASN A 38 27.20 -4.99 -45.74
C ASN A 38 26.44 -6.26 -46.13
N THR A 39 25.30 -6.62 -45.52
CA THR A 39 24.93 -8.05 -45.44
C THR A 39 23.46 -8.45 -45.57
N THR A 40 22.48 -7.55 -45.71
CA THR A 40 21.05 -7.96 -45.69
C THR A 40 20.28 -7.69 -46.98
N LEU A 41 19.79 -8.76 -47.61
CA LEU A 41 18.82 -8.71 -48.71
C LEU A 41 17.57 -7.95 -48.21
N GLY A 42 17.15 -6.91 -48.93
CA GLY A 42 15.91 -6.17 -48.61
C GLY A 42 16.08 -4.94 -47.74
N VAL A 43 17.32 -4.53 -47.44
CA VAL A 43 17.61 -3.26 -46.74
C VAL A 43 18.51 -2.40 -47.63
N THR A 44 18.18 -1.12 -47.76
CA THR A 44 18.98 -0.16 -48.54
C THR A 44 19.24 1.10 -47.74
N GLN A 45 20.48 1.58 -47.74
CA GLN A 45 20.82 2.83 -47.05
C GLN A 45 20.24 4.04 -47.83
N VAL A 46 19.55 4.93 -47.12
CA VAL A 46 18.90 6.13 -47.68
C VAL A 46 19.27 7.37 -46.85
N SER A 47 18.92 8.55 -47.35
CA SER A 47 19.03 9.80 -46.57
C SER A 47 17.91 9.85 -45.53
N GLY A 48 18.27 10.08 -44.26
CA GLY A 48 17.32 10.14 -43.16
C GLY A 48 16.90 11.56 -42.78
N LEU A 49 16.18 11.68 -41.66
CA LEU A 49 15.80 12.94 -41.03
C LEU A 49 17.03 13.73 -40.54
N HIS A 50 18.06 13.02 -40.07
CA HIS A 50 19.31 13.59 -39.59
C HIS A 50 20.49 13.20 -40.49
N ASN A 51 21.32 14.17 -40.88
CA ASN A 51 22.49 13.91 -41.74
C ASN A 51 23.67 13.26 -40.99
N ALA A 52 23.64 13.25 -39.66
CA ALA A 52 24.73 12.74 -38.82
C ALA A 52 24.66 11.21 -38.62
N SER A 53 23.50 10.59 -38.83
CA SER A 53 23.25 9.16 -38.61
C SER A 53 22.76 8.49 -39.90
N LYS A 54 23.02 7.18 -40.03
CA LYS A 54 22.60 6.42 -41.22
C LYS A 54 21.14 6.01 -41.09
N ALA A 55 20.37 6.13 -42.17
CA ALA A 55 18.99 5.65 -42.26
C ALA A 55 18.89 4.49 -43.25
N PHE A 56 18.00 3.54 -42.96
CA PHE A 56 17.83 2.33 -43.74
C PHE A 56 16.37 2.14 -44.13
N LEU A 57 16.14 1.97 -45.43
CA LEU A 57 14.85 1.62 -46.01
C LEU A 57 14.67 0.10 -45.99
N PHE A 58 13.63 -0.34 -45.29
CA PHE A 58 13.20 -1.73 -45.19
C PHE A 58 12.20 -2.00 -46.32
N GLN A 59 12.63 -2.80 -47.30
CA GLN A 59 11.84 -3.14 -48.48
C GLN A 59 10.88 -4.30 -48.22
N ASP A 60 9.81 -4.35 -49.01
CA ASP A 60 8.74 -5.34 -48.90
C ASP A 60 9.13 -6.69 -49.55
N ILE A 61 10.21 -7.30 -49.05
CA ILE A 61 10.70 -8.61 -49.47
C ILE A 61 11.11 -9.46 -48.26
N GLU A 62 11.16 -10.78 -48.43
CA GLU A 62 11.67 -11.70 -47.39
C GLU A 62 13.10 -11.32 -47.02
N ARG A 63 13.32 -11.13 -45.71
CA ARG A 63 14.57 -10.64 -45.15
C ARG A 63 14.80 -11.21 -43.76
N GLU A 64 16.06 -11.28 -43.38
CA GLU A 64 16.49 -11.88 -42.12
C GLU A 64 17.46 -10.93 -41.42
N ILE A 65 16.90 -10.02 -40.61
CA ILE A 65 17.61 -8.98 -39.88
C ILE A 65 17.54 -9.31 -38.38
N HIS A 66 18.45 -10.16 -37.94
CA HIS A 66 18.66 -10.46 -36.53
C HIS A 66 20.11 -10.19 -36.12
N ALA A 67 20.32 -9.98 -34.83
CA ALA A 67 21.65 -9.78 -34.29
C ALA A 67 22.48 -11.06 -34.30
N ALA A 68 23.77 -10.91 -34.60
CA ALA A 68 24.70 -12.00 -34.47
C ALA A 68 24.77 -12.48 -33.00
N PRO A 69 25.07 -13.77 -32.74
CA PRO A 69 25.01 -14.35 -31.39
C PRO A 69 25.80 -13.56 -30.33
N HIS A 70 26.96 -13.00 -30.70
CA HIS A 70 27.79 -12.20 -29.80
C HIS A 70 27.15 -10.86 -29.39
N VAL A 71 26.35 -10.24 -30.25
CA VAL A 71 25.59 -9.01 -29.95
C VAL A 71 24.40 -9.35 -29.06
N SER A 72 23.71 -10.46 -29.32
CA SER A 72 22.63 -10.96 -28.48
C SER A 72 23.13 -11.26 -27.06
N GLU A 73 24.29 -11.90 -26.90
CA GLU A 73 24.93 -12.12 -25.59
C GLU A 73 25.24 -10.81 -24.85
N LYS A 74 25.79 -9.81 -25.55
CA LYS A 74 26.04 -8.47 -24.99
C LYS A 74 24.75 -7.81 -24.51
N LEU A 75 23.68 -7.92 -25.28
CA LEU A 75 22.36 -7.39 -24.93
C LEU A 75 21.78 -8.11 -23.69
N ILE A 76 21.88 -9.45 -23.64
CA ILE A 76 21.45 -10.25 -22.48
C ILE A 76 22.21 -9.82 -21.21
N GLN A 77 23.51 -9.58 -21.31
CA GLN A 77 24.30 -9.08 -20.18
C GLN A 77 23.85 -7.70 -19.70
N LEU A 78 23.50 -6.80 -20.62
CA LEU A 78 23.04 -5.44 -20.29
C LEU A 78 21.63 -5.43 -19.67
N PHE A 79 20.73 -6.31 -20.09
CA PHE A 79 19.41 -6.46 -19.48
C PHE A 79 19.47 -7.10 -18.09
N ARG A 80 20.50 -7.90 -17.81
CA ARG A 80 20.63 -8.64 -16.55
C ARG A 80 20.70 -7.69 -15.36
N ASN A 81 19.74 -7.83 -14.44
CA ASN A 81 19.65 -7.04 -13.20
C ASN A 81 19.48 -5.53 -13.42
N LYS A 82 19.02 -5.12 -14.61
CA LYS A 82 18.54 -3.76 -14.87
C LYS A 82 17.02 -3.76 -14.84
N SER A 83 16.44 -2.82 -14.10
CA SER A 83 14.99 -2.59 -14.02
C SER A 83 14.54 -1.37 -14.80
N GLU A 84 15.49 -0.65 -15.42
CA GLU A 84 15.24 0.61 -16.11
C GLU A 84 15.98 0.63 -17.44
N PHE A 85 15.24 0.91 -18.50
CA PHE A 85 15.80 1.10 -19.84
C PHE A 85 14.86 1.94 -20.69
N THR A 86 15.42 2.58 -21.71
CA THR A 86 14.68 3.35 -22.70
C THR A 86 15.03 2.87 -24.10
N PHE A 87 14.02 2.50 -24.87
CA PHE A 87 14.13 2.25 -26.30
C PHE A 87 13.84 3.54 -27.08
N LEU A 88 14.67 3.84 -28.08
CA LEU A 88 14.58 5.01 -28.93
C LEU A 88 14.65 4.57 -30.38
N ALA A 89 13.81 5.16 -31.23
CA ALA A 89 13.94 5.04 -32.67
C ALA A 89 13.41 6.30 -33.38
N THR A 90 13.93 6.57 -34.57
CA THR A 90 13.37 7.54 -35.51
C THR A 90 12.93 6.78 -36.75
N LEU A 91 11.68 6.91 -37.17
CA LEU A 91 11.15 6.09 -38.24
C LEU A 91 10.15 6.85 -39.11
N GLN A 92 9.98 6.36 -40.33
CA GLN A 92 8.97 6.79 -41.28
C GLN A 92 8.31 5.54 -41.85
N GLN A 93 7.09 5.24 -41.42
CA GLN A 93 6.37 4.03 -41.81
C GLN A 93 5.43 4.30 -42.98
N LYS A 94 5.36 3.38 -43.94
CA LYS A 94 4.44 3.47 -45.09
C LYS A 94 2.99 3.47 -44.60
N ALA A 95 2.17 4.34 -45.19
CA ALA A 95 0.79 4.52 -44.79
C ALA A 95 -0.01 3.20 -44.77
N SER A 96 -0.79 3.00 -43.70
CA SER A 96 -1.68 1.84 -43.51
C SER A 96 -1.00 0.46 -43.51
N THR A 97 0.32 0.41 -43.28
CA THR A 97 1.06 -0.85 -43.12
C THR A 97 1.25 -1.19 -41.64
N SER A 98 1.27 -2.48 -41.31
CA SER A 98 1.59 -2.96 -39.96
C SER A 98 2.98 -3.59 -39.94
N GLY A 99 3.73 -3.41 -38.86
CA GLY A 99 5.08 -3.95 -38.78
C GLY A 99 5.72 -3.79 -37.41
N VAL A 100 6.65 -4.70 -37.12
CA VAL A 100 7.39 -4.70 -35.85
C VAL A 100 8.66 -3.87 -36.00
N ILE A 101 8.83 -2.91 -35.09
CA ILE A 101 9.98 -1.99 -35.09
C ILE A 101 11.18 -2.69 -34.46
N LEU A 102 11.00 -3.28 -33.28
CA LEU A 102 12.01 -4.06 -32.57
C LEU A 102 11.35 -5.25 -31.86
N SER A 103 11.99 -6.42 -31.90
CA SER A 103 11.56 -7.62 -31.16
C SER A 103 12.74 -8.32 -30.51
N ILE A 104 12.65 -8.59 -29.21
CA ILE A 104 13.55 -9.44 -28.42
C ILE A 104 12.73 -10.64 -27.98
N ARG A 105 13.05 -11.80 -28.55
CA ARG A 105 12.22 -12.99 -28.38
C ARG A 105 13.00 -14.28 -28.31
N GLU A 106 12.37 -15.26 -27.68
CA GLU A 106 12.81 -16.65 -27.60
C GLU A 106 11.65 -17.53 -28.04
N LEU A 107 11.79 -18.22 -29.18
CA LEU A 107 10.72 -19.04 -29.76
C LEU A 107 9.40 -18.24 -29.86
N GLU A 108 8.37 -18.64 -29.11
CA GLU A 108 7.07 -17.97 -29.07
C GLU A 108 6.97 -16.84 -28.02
N HIS A 109 7.93 -16.73 -27.10
CA HIS A 109 7.90 -15.75 -26.01
C HIS A 109 8.56 -14.43 -26.43
N SER A 110 7.83 -13.32 -26.23
CA SER A 110 8.34 -11.95 -26.44
C SER A 110 8.69 -11.32 -25.10
N TYR A 111 9.97 -10.99 -24.89
CA TYR A 111 10.43 -10.26 -23.70
C TYR A 111 10.29 -8.75 -23.89
N PHE A 112 10.49 -8.27 -25.12
CA PHE A 112 10.24 -6.90 -25.53
C PHE A 112 9.88 -6.91 -27.01
N GLU A 113 8.69 -6.43 -27.38
CA GLU A 113 8.37 -6.20 -28.79
C GLU A 113 7.52 -4.96 -28.95
N LEU A 114 7.96 -4.06 -29.84
CA LEU A 114 7.25 -2.86 -30.19
C LEU A 114 6.73 -2.98 -31.62
N GLU A 115 5.40 -3.02 -31.75
CA GLU A 115 4.68 -3.16 -33.01
C GLU A 115 3.91 -1.86 -33.30
N SER A 116 3.88 -1.47 -34.58
CA SER A 116 3.04 -0.40 -35.08
C SER A 116 2.02 -0.96 -36.06
N SER A 117 0.74 -0.83 -35.75
CA SER A 117 -0.35 -1.26 -36.64
C SER A 117 -0.98 -0.06 -37.34
N GLY A 118 -0.69 0.09 -38.64
CA GLY A 118 -1.30 1.12 -39.48
C GLY A 118 -2.74 0.82 -39.90
N LEU A 119 -3.21 -0.43 -39.74
CA LEU A 119 -4.60 -0.80 -40.02
C LEU A 119 -5.55 -0.39 -38.88
N ARG A 120 -5.02 -0.25 -37.67
CA ARG A 120 -5.78 0.06 -36.45
C ARG A 120 -5.38 1.37 -35.77
N ASP A 121 -4.41 2.08 -36.35
CA ASP A 121 -3.89 3.34 -35.81
C ASP A 121 -3.44 3.21 -34.35
N GLU A 122 -2.66 2.17 -34.04
CA GLU A 122 -2.20 1.88 -32.68
C GLU A 122 -0.75 1.38 -32.64
N ILE A 123 -0.07 1.71 -31.53
CA ILE A 123 1.24 1.19 -31.15
C ILE A 123 1.02 0.14 -30.07
N ARG A 124 1.64 -1.02 -30.20
CA ARG A 124 1.52 -2.12 -29.23
C ARG A 124 2.87 -2.46 -28.64
N TYR A 125 2.92 -2.58 -27.33
CA TYR A 125 4.08 -3.03 -26.58
C TYR A 125 3.79 -4.39 -25.95
N HIS A 126 4.48 -5.43 -26.43
CA HIS A 126 4.38 -6.78 -25.88
C HIS A 126 5.56 -7.05 -24.94
N TYR A 127 5.26 -7.64 -23.79
CA TYR A 127 6.24 -7.98 -22.77
C TYR A 127 5.80 -9.20 -21.96
N ARG A 128 6.67 -9.71 -21.09
CA ARG A 128 6.40 -10.87 -20.24
C ARG A 128 6.44 -10.51 -18.76
N PHE A 129 5.52 -11.06 -17.97
CA PHE A 129 5.50 -10.95 -16.51
C PHE A 129 5.08 -12.28 -15.87
N ASN A 130 5.89 -12.80 -14.93
CA ASN A 130 5.66 -14.07 -14.24
C ASN A 130 5.33 -15.23 -15.20
N GLY A 131 6.08 -15.34 -16.30
CA GLY A 131 5.87 -16.39 -17.31
C GLY A 131 4.71 -16.14 -18.27
N LYS A 132 3.84 -15.14 -18.03
CA LYS A 132 2.68 -14.79 -18.87
C LYS A 132 2.98 -13.63 -19.81
N SER A 133 2.48 -13.70 -21.04
CA SER A 133 2.57 -12.61 -22.02
C SER A 133 1.55 -11.51 -21.71
N ARG A 134 1.98 -10.25 -21.83
CA ARG A 134 1.19 -9.03 -21.64
C ARG A 134 1.30 -8.14 -22.87
N THR A 135 0.33 -7.26 -23.07
CA THR A 135 0.31 -6.33 -24.22
C THR A 135 -0.35 -5.02 -23.80
N GLU A 136 0.40 -3.93 -23.95
CA GLU A 136 -0.11 -2.57 -23.80
C GLU A 136 -0.42 -2.00 -25.19
N VAL A 137 -1.57 -1.34 -25.32
CA VAL A 137 -2.04 -0.76 -26.58
C VAL A 137 -2.19 0.75 -26.42
N PHE A 138 -1.58 1.50 -27.32
CA PHE A 138 -1.59 2.95 -27.36
C PHE A 138 -2.22 3.43 -28.67
N PRO A 139 -3.42 4.04 -28.64
CA PRO A 139 -4.05 4.62 -29.82
C PRO A 139 -3.18 5.77 -30.38
N TYR A 140 -2.46 5.51 -31.47
CA TYR A 140 -1.61 6.50 -32.12
C TYR A 140 -1.29 6.05 -33.54
N ARG A 141 -1.60 6.90 -34.53
CA ARG A 141 -1.30 6.62 -35.94
C ARG A 141 0.16 6.96 -36.24
N LEU A 142 1.02 5.95 -36.23
CA LEU A 142 2.44 6.08 -36.60
C LEU A 142 2.69 5.80 -38.10
N ALA A 143 1.77 5.10 -38.76
CA ALA A 143 1.85 4.73 -40.17
C ALA A 143 1.10 5.74 -41.06
N ASP A 144 1.57 6.98 -41.09
CA ASP A 144 1.01 8.09 -41.89
C ASP A 144 1.92 8.52 -43.06
N GLY A 145 3.12 7.93 -43.18
CA GLY A 145 4.12 8.30 -44.17
C GLY A 145 5.02 9.46 -43.77
N GLN A 146 4.89 10.02 -42.56
CA GLN A 146 5.73 11.08 -42.02
C GLN A 146 6.83 10.55 -41.10
N TRP A 147 7.79 11.41 -40.77
CA TRP A 147 8.87 11.07 -39.85
C TRP A 147 8.43 11.28 -38.41
N HIS A 148 8.64 10.26 -37.59
CA HIS A 148 8.37 10.29 -36.16
C HIS A 148 9.57 9.87 -35.32
N LYS A 149 9.71 10.49 -34.15
CA LYS A 149 10.66 10.13 -33.10
C LYS A 149 9.92 9.43 -31.98
N ILE A 150 10.22 8.16 -31.73
CA ILE A 150 9.59 7.38 -30.67
C ILE A 150 10.58 7.08 -29.54
N ALA A 151 10.11 7.24 -28.30
CA ALA A 151 10.86 6.84 -27.11
C ALA A 151 9.95 6.12 -26.11
N VAL A 152 10.30 4.87 -25.79
CA VAL A 152 9.61 4.05 -24.79
C VAL A 152 10.53 3.88 -23.60
N SER A 153 10.24 4.53 -22.48
CA SER A 153 11.01 4.44 -21.24
C SER A 153 10.29 3.58 -20.23
N LEU A 154 10.99 2.61 -19.67
CA LEU A 154 10.51 1.70 -18.65
C LEU A 154 11.33 1.88 -17.38
N SER A 155 10.66 2.07 -16.24
CA SER A 155 11.26 2.12 -14.90
C SER A 155 10.40 1.28 -13.95
N ALA A 156 10.87 0.07 -13.65
CA ALA A 156 10.12 -0.92 -12.88
C ALA A 156 8.69 -1.15 -13.41
N SER A 157 7.67 -0.63 -12.73
CA SER A 157 6.25 -0.73 -13.12
C SER A 157 5.74 0.48 -13.89
N HIS A 158 6.61 1.36 -14.39
CA HIS A 158 6.23 2.61 -15.02
C HIS A 158 6.68 2.67 -16.48
N LEU A 159 5.73 2.86 -17.41
CA LEU A 159 5.95 2.98 -18.85
C LEU A 159 5.59 4.40 -19.31
N LEU A 160 6.53 5.03 -20.01
CA LEU A 160 6.38 6.34 -20.62
C LEU A 160 6.60 6.23 -22.14
N LEU A 161 5.58 6.57 -22.92
CA LEU A 161 5.68 6.66 -24.38
C LEU A 161 5.73 8.13 -24.82
N HIS A 162 6.81 8.48 -25.51
CA HIS A 162 6.95 9.76 -26.17
C HIS A 162 6.92 9.59 -27.67
N VAL A 163 6.24 10.51 -28.35
CA VAL A 163 6.28 10.65 -29.80
C VAL A 163 6.58 12.11 -30.13
N ASP A 164 7.56 12.34 -31.00
CA ASP A 164 8.02 13.67 -31.42
C ASP A 164 8.38 14.61 -30.28
N CYS A 165 9.01 14.03 -29.25
CA CYS A 165 9.37 14.72 -27.99
C CYS A 165 8.17 15.23 -27.18
N ASN A 166 6.97 14.71 -27.41
CA ASN A 166 5.81 14.94 -26.56
C ASN A 166 5.51 13.67 -25.77
N ARG A 167 5.22 13.82 -24.48
CA ARG A 167 4.76 12.69 -23.65
C ARG A 167 3.31 12.39 -24.01
N ILE A 168 3.08 11.33 -24.77
CA ILE A 168 1.74 10.98 -25.26
C ILE A 168 1.02 10.09 -24.23
N TYR A 169 1.71 9.11 -23.65
CA TYR A 169 1.12 8.19 -22.67
C TYR A 169 2.05 7.92 -21.48
N GLU A 170 1.42 7.78 -20.31
CA GLU A 170 2.02 7.38 -19.04
C GLU A 170 1.15 6.25 -18.46
N ARG A 171 1.76 5.08 -18.21
CA ARG A 171 1.05 3.87 -17.74
C ARG A 171 1.81 3.21 -16.61
N ILE A 172 1.06 2.70 -15.63
CA ILE A 172 1.58 1.75 -14.64
C ILE A 172 1.29 0.36 -15.18
N ILE A 173 2.35 -0.43 -15.38
CA ILE A 173 2.30 -1.79 -15.94
C ILE A 173 2.87 -2.80 -14.93
N ASP A 174 2.53 -4.08 -15.10
CA ASP A 174 3.27 -5.15 -14.43
C ASP A 174 4.76 -5.07 -14.81
N PRO A 175 5.71 -5.21 -13.88
CA PRO A 175 7.13 -5.03 -14.18
C PRO A 175 7.62 -6.07 -15.19
N PRO A 176 8.18 -5.66 -16.34
CA PRO A 176 8.58 -6.59 -17.39
C PRO A 176 9.76 -7.46 -16.94
N GLU A 177 9.76 -8.71 -17.40
CA GLU A 177 10.84 -9.65 -17.13
C GLU A 177 12.10 -9.26 -17.92
N THR A 178 13.17 -8.94 -17.19
CA THR A 178 14.47 -8.53 -17.77
C THR A 178 15.51 -9.65 -17.73
N ASN A 179 15.13 -10.83 -17.25
CA ASN A 179 15.96 -12.04 -17.27
C ASN A 179 15.84 -12.76 -18.63
N LEU A 180 16.56 -12.24 -19.63
CA LEU A 180 16.65 -12.88 -20.94
C LEU A 180 17.46 -14.18 -20.88
N THR A 181 17.03 -15.20 -21.63
CA THR A 181 17.76 -16.45 -21.78
C THR A 181 18.87 -16.35 -22.83
N PRO A 182 19.90 -17.21 -22.79
CA PRO A 182 20.97 -17.26 -23.81
C PRO A 182 20.48 -17.48 -25.25
N GLU A 183 19.29 -18.04 -25.44
CA GLU A 183 18.70 -18.32 -26.76
C GLU A 183 17.84 -17.15 -27.31
N SER A 184 17.78 -16.03 -26.57
CA SER A 184 17.02 -14.84 -26.98
C SER A 184 17.67 -14.15 -28.18
N ASN A 185 16.88 -13.89 -29.22
CA ASN A 185 17.32 -13.24 -30.45
C ASN A 185 16.73 -11.83 -30.57
N LEU A 186 17.57 -10.88 -31.00
CA LEU A 186 17.18 -9.50 -31.31
C LEU A 186 16.87 -9.39 -32.81
N TRP A 187 15.67 -8.92 -33.15
CA TRP A 187 15.21 -8.66 -34.50
C TRP A 187 14.88 -7.17 -34.67
N LEU A 188 15.31 -6.58 -35.78
CA LEU A 188 15.02 -5.18 -36.13
C LEU A 188 14.16 -5.11 -37.39
N GLY A 189 13.05 -4.36 -37.32
CA GLY A 189 12.15 -4.19 -38.44
C GLY A 189 11.42 -5.47 -38.85
N GLN A 190 11.43 -6.51 -38.02
CA GLN A 190 10.73 -7.78 -38.25
C GLN A 190 10.51 -8.53 -36.93
N ARG A 191 9.47 -9.37 -36.89
CA ARG A 191 9.14 -10.22 -35.74
C ARG A 191 9.86 -11.57 -35.77
N ASN A 192 10.04 -12.12 -36.98
CA ASN A 192 10.79 -13.34 -37.26
C ASN A 192 11.18 -13.34 -38.75
N ARG A 193 11.62 -14.48 -39.31
CA ARG A 193 12.00 -14.60 -40.72
C ARG A 193 10.83 -14.50 -41.72
N LYS A 194 9.59 -14.71 -41.30
CA LYS A 194 8.41 -14.84 -42.18
C LYS A 194 7.31 -13.78 -41.95
N HIS A 195 7.29 -13.11 -40.80
CA HIS A 195 6.17 -12.27 -40.35
C HIS A 195 6.66 -10.99 -39.65
N GLY A 196 5.75 -10.01 -39.57
CA GLY A 196 5.94 -8.75 -38.83
C GLY A 196 6.87 -7.75 -39.49
N PHE A 197 6.98 -7.78 -40.82
CA PHE A 197 7.90 -6.94 -41.59
C PHE A 197 7.52 -5.46 -41.52
N PHE A 198 8.37 -4.64 -40.91
CA PHE A 198 8.29 -3.18 -41.00
C PHE A 198 8.53 -2.69 -42.43
N LYS A 199 7.70 -1.76 -42.91
CA LYS A 199 7.81 -1.19 -44.26
C LYS A 199 7.99 0.32 -44.15
N GLY A 200 9.19 0.79 -44.47
CA GLY A 200 9.53 2.20 -44.28
C GLY A 200 11.00 2.40 -43.97
N VAL A 201 11.33 3.58 -43.46
CA VAL A 201 12.70 3.96 -43.11
C VAL A 201 12.85 3.96 -41.59
N ILE A 202 13.95 3.38 -41.10
CA ILE A 202 14.34 3.45 -39.69
C ILE A 202 15.73 4.09 -39.57
N GLN A 203 15.91 4.95 -38.57
CA GLN A 203 17.11 5.70 -38.24
C GLN A 203 17.26 5.79 -36.70
N ASP A 204 18.50 5.90 -36.21
CA ASP A 204 18.82 6.15 -34.78
C ASP A 204 18.12 5.20 -33.78
N VAL A 205 18.34 3.89 -33.93
CA VAL A 205 17.75 2.88 -33.03
C VAL A 205 18.70 2.57 -31.88
N LYS A 206 18.30 2.89 -30.66
CA LYS A 206 19.13 2.73 -29.46
C LYS A 206 18.34 2.17 -28.30
N VAL A 207 18.99 1.37 -27.46
CA VAL A 207 18.51 1.02 -26.13
C VAL A 207 19.49 1.58 -25.11
N ILE A 208 18.98 2.34 -24.16
CA ILE A 208 19.76 3.04 -23.13
C ILE A 208 19.33 2.57 -21.76
N PHE A 209 20.26 2.07 -20.95
CA PHE A 209 20.00 1.48 -19.63
C PHE A 209 20.12 2.51 -18.50
N ILE A 210 19.39 3.61 -18.61
CA ILE A 210 19.25 4.65 -17.58
C ILE A 210 17.80 5.13 -17.48
N PRO A 211 17.37 5.64 -16.31
CA PRO A 211 16.09 6.33 -16.18
C PRO A 211 16.10 7.60 -17.04
N ASN A 212 14.99 7.89 -17.71
CA ASN A 212 14.83 9.05 -18.59
C ASN A 212 15.80 9.09 -19.80
N GLY A 213 16.15 7.94 -20.38
CA GLY A 213 17.01 7.86 -21.56
C GLY A 213 16.47 8.62 -22.79
N TYR A 214 15.18 8.97 -22.81
CA TYR A 214 14.54 9.80 -23.85
C TYR A 214 15.16 11.20 -23.98
N ILE A 215 15.84 11.70 -22.94
CA ILE A 215 16.54 12.98 -22.96
C ILE A 215 17.61 13.02 -24.06
N THR A 216 18.19 11.87 -24.42
CA THR A 216 19.20 11.78 -25.49
C THR A 216 18.62 12.10 -26.87
N GLN A 217 17.34 11.78 -27.11
CA GLN A 217 16.61 12.12 -28.34
C GLN A 217 15.94 13.50 -28.22
N CYS A 218 15.60 13.93 -27.00
CA CYS A 218 14.82 15.13 -26.70
C CYS A 218 15.40 15.92 -25.50
N PRO A 219 16.53 16.64 -25.66
CA PRO A 219 17.24 17.29 -24.56
C PRO A 219 16.47 18.45 -23.90
N ASN A 220 15.46 19.01 -24.57
CA ASN A 220 14.67 20.14 -24.09
C ASN A 220 13.49 19.77 -23.20
N LEU A 221 13.19 18.47 -23.03
CA LEU A 221 12.04 18.02 -22.22
C LEU A 221 12.20 18.34 -20.72
N ASN A 222 13.43 18.55 -20.26
CA ASN A 222 13.75 18.75 -18.84
C ASN A 222 13.51 20.19 -18.33
N ARG A 223 12.80 21.04 -19.08
CA ARG A 223 12.36 22.37 -18.61
C ARG A 223 11.05 22.34 -17.79
N THR A 224 10.43 21.18 -17.65
CA THR A 224 9.26 20.97 -16.77
C THR A 224 9.63 20.02 -15.64
N CYS A 225 10.61 20.41 -14.81
CA CYS A 225 10.79 19.81 -13.49
C CYS A 225 10.12 20.74 -12.45
N PRO A 226 9.02 20.32 -11.81
CA PRO A 226 8.28 21.16 -10.85
C PRO A 226 9.11 21.59 -9.63
N THR A 227 10.21 20.91 -9.33
CA THR A 227 10.95 21.06 -8.06
C THR A 227 12.11 22.06 -8.11
N CYS A 228 12.49 22.60 -9.28
CA CYS A 228 13.56 23.59 -9.35
C CYS A 228 13.12 25.02 -8.97
N SER A 229 11.84 25.36 -9.13
CA SER A 229 11.30 26.63 -8.62
C SER A 229 11.17 26.63 -7.09
N ASP A 230 10.97 25.45 -6.50
CA ASP A 230 10.83 25.29 -5.05
C ASP A 230 12.17 25.22 -4.32
N PHE A 231 13.25 24.76 -4.97
CA PHE A 231 14.56 24.68 -4.31
C PHE A 231 15.13 26.07 -3.95
N LEU A 232 14.96 27.07 -4.82
CA LEU A 232 15.38 28.45 -4.53
C LEU A 232 14.49 29.10 -3.46
N SER A 233 13.19 28.80 -3.45
CA SER A 233 12.25 29.28 -2.44
C SER A 233 12.50 28.66 -1.06
N LEU A 234 12.90 27.38 -1.02
CA LEU A 234 13.26 26.66 0.19
C LEU A 234 14.56 27.17 0.80
N VAL A 235 15.57 27.46 -0.03
CA VAL A 235 16.84 28.04 0.44
C VAL A 235 16.61 29.43 1.05
N GLN A 236 15.76 30.26 0.44
CA GLN A 236 15.38 31.56 1.01
C GLN A 236 14.58 31.39 2.32
N GLY A 237 13.64 30.44 2.36
CA GLY A 237 12.86 30.13 3.56
C GLY A 237 13.71 29.63 4.74
N ILE A 238 14.76 28.85 4.49
CA ILE A 238 15.69 28.38 5.52
C ILE A 238 16.49 29.56 6.11
N MET A 239 16.91 30.52 5.28
CA MET A 239 17.63 31.71 5.76
C MET A 239 16.73 32.61 6.61
N ASP A 240 15.47 32.80 6.21
CA ASP A 240 14.50 33.61 6.96
C ASP A 240 14.16 32.97 8.33
N LEU A 241 14.06 31.63 8.39
CA LEU A 241 13.83 30.88 9.62
C LEU A 241 15.00 30.97 10.61
N GLN A 242 16.23 30.95 10.10
CA GLN A 242 17.43 31.12 10.93
C GLN A 242 17.47 32.52 11.59
N GLU A 243 17.06 33.57 10.88
CA GLU A 243 16.98 34.92 11.45
C GLU A 243 15.90 35.02 12.54
N LEU A 244 14.76 34.35 12.34
CA LEU A 244 13.64 34.39 13.27
C LEU A 244 13.96 33.64 14.57
N LEU A 245 14.65 32.50 14.48
CA LEU A 245 15.15 31.75 15.63
C LEU A 245 16.13 32.59 16.46
N ALA A 246 17.09 33.27 15.82
CA ALA A 246 18.04 34.13 16.53
C ALA A 246 17.35 35.26 17.31
N LYS A 247 16.30 35.87 16.74
CA LYS A 247 15.49 36.90 17.42
C LYS A 247 14.67 36.35 18.58
N MET A 248 14.15 35.13 18.50
CA MET A 248 13.39 34.50 19.59
C MET A 248 14.28 34.09 20.76
N THR A 249 15.45 33.51 20.49
CA THR A 249 16.41 33.13 21.53
C THR A 249 16.87 34.35 22.35
N ALA A 250 17.07 35.50 21.70
CA ALA A 250 17.41 36.74 22.39
C ALA A 250 16.28 37.24 23.32
N LYS A 251 15.00 37.10 22.90
CA LYS A 251 13.85 37.47 23.74
C LYS A 251 13.66 36.52 24.93
N LEU A 252 13.96 35.24 24.76
CA LEU A 252 13.80 34.23 25.80
C LEU A 252 14.80 34.43 26.94
N ASN A 253 16.08 34.67 26.62
CA ASN A 253 17.11 35.01 27.60
C ASN A 253 16.76 36.27 28.41
N TYR A 254 16.09 37.24 27.79
CA TYR A 254 15.63 38.46 28.48
C TYR A 254 14.45 38.19 29.44
N ALA A 255 13.60 37.20 29.17
CA ALA A 255 12.48 36.84 30.04
C ALA A 255 12.93 36.00 31.24
N GLU A 256 13.86 35.07 31.03
CA GLU A 256 14.39 34.17 32.06
C GLU A 256 15.14 34.95 33.16
N THR A 257 15.89 35.97 32.78
CA THR A 257 16.57 36.89 33.71
C THR A 257 15.61 37.72 34.57
N ARG A 258 14.38 37.98 34.12
CA ARG A 258 13.34 38.65 34.91
C ARG A 258 12.65 37.73 35.91
N LEU A 259 12.48 36.46 35.57
CA LEU A 259 11.79 35.48 36.41
C LEU A 259 12.65 35.03 37.60
N SER A 260 13.95 34.89 37.40
CA SER A 260 14.91 34.58 38.47
C SER A 260 14.90 35.60 39.64
N GLN A 261 14.44 36.84 39.42
CA GLN A 261 14.38 37.86 40.47
C GLN A 261 13.13 37.76 41.38
N LEU A 262 12.20 36.84 41.12
CA LEU A 262 10.91 36.72 41.80
C LEU A 262 10.78 35.51 42.76
N GLU A 263 11.74 34.59 42.77
CA GLU A 263 11.62 33.31 43.51
C GLU A 263 12.03 33.34 45.01
N ASP A 264 12.47 34.47 45.55
CA ASP A 264 13.00 34.57 46.94
C ASP A 264 11.94 34.76 48.07
N CYS A 265 10.76 34.13 48.01
CA CYS A 265 9.73 34.26 49.07
C CYS A 265 9.15 32.90 49.54
N HIS A 266 9.35 32.54 50.82
CA HIS A 266 8.97 31.25 51.43
C HIS A 266 7.86 31.40 52.51
N CYS A 267 6.83 30.52 52.55
CA CYS A 267 5.74 30.51 53.56
C CYS A 267 5.66 29.18 54.37
N GLU A 268 5.40 29.25 55.69
CA GLU A 268 5.25 28.11 56.65
C GLU A 268 3.80 27.53 56.73
N LYS A 269 3.63 26.25 57.13
CA LYS A 269 2.33 25.50 57.19
C LYS A 269 1.98 24.96 58.61
N THR A 270 0.68 24.77 58.95
CA THR A 270 0.14 24.31 60.27
C THR A 270 -0.93 23.20 60.17
N CYS A 271 -1.15 22.36 61.21
CA CYS A 271 -2.21 21.33 61.28
C CYS A 271 -3.35 21.72 62.25
N GLN A 272 -4.60 21.28 62.01
CA GLN A 272 -5.74 21.52 62.91
C GLN A 272 -6.45 20.22 63.31
N VAL A 273 -6.57 19.93 64.62
CA VAL A 273 -7.23 18.72 65.16
C VAL A 273 -8.08 19.09 66.38
N ASN A 274 -9.33 18.63 66.43
CA ASN A 274 -10.29 18.88 67.52
C ASN A 274 -10.40 20.37 67.93
N GLY A 275 -10.29 21.28 66.96
CA GLY A 275 -10.38 22.74 67.17
C GLY A 275 -9.08 23.41 67.62
N LEU A 276 -8.01 22.66 67.89
CA LEU A 276 -6.69 23.17 68.27
C LEU A 276 -5.74 23.18 67.05
N ILE A 277 -4.93 24.24 66.94
CA ILE A 277 -3.95 24.41 65.86
C ILE A 277 -2.56 24.03 66.39
N TYR A 278 -1.94 23.07 65.72
CA TYR A 278 -0.61 22.54 66.01
C TYR A 278 0.37 23.03 64.95
N ARG A 279 1.54 23.50 65.39
CA ARG A 279 2.63 23.91 64.49
C ARG A 279 3.36 22.68 63.97
N ASP A 280 4.12 22.87 62.90
CA ASP A 280 5.00 21.82 62.38
C ASP A 280 5.90 21.29 63.51
N LYS A 281 5.81 19.98 63.78
CA LYS A 281 6.50 19.18 64.82
C LYS A 281 5.86 19.06 66.20
N ASP A 282 4.69 19.64 66.46
CA ASP A 282 4.00 19.46 67.75
C ASP A 282 3.44 18.03 67.94
N SER A 283 3.40 17.50 69.17
CA SER A 283 3.01 16.11 69.53
C SER A 283 2.03 16.01 70.73
N TRP A 284 1.06 15.09 70.74
CA TRP A 284 0.05 14.86 71.82
C TRP A 284 -0.45 13.40 71.94
N VAL A 285 -1.07 13.01 73.06
CA VAL A 285 -1.60 11.65 73.33
C VAL A 285 -3.14 11.66 73.40
N GLU A 286 -3.78 10.62 72.86
CA GLU A 286 -5.25 10.49 72.80
C GLU A 286 -5.75 9.44 73.82
N ASP A 287 -6.66 9.85 74.71
CA ASP A 287 -6.98 9.11 75.96
C ASP A 287 -7.74 7.78 75.77
N ASP A 288 -8.46 7.57 74.67
CA ASP A 288 -9.35 6.39 74.48
C ASP A 288 -8.77 5.24 73.64
N HIS A 289 -7.64 5.43 72.95
CA HIS A 289 -7.17 4.48 71.91
C HIS A 289 -5.70 4.04 72.02
N CYS A 290 -5.00 4.35 73.10
CA CYS A 290 -3.56 4.06 73.29
C CYS A 290 -2.68 4.59 72.12
N ARG A 291 -2.85 5.84 71.68
CA ARG A 291 -2.15 6.45 70.52
C ARG A 291 -1.41 7.75 70.89
N ASN A 292 -0.25 7.98 70.27
CA ASN A 292 0.55 9.22 70.32
C ASN A 292 0.63 9.85 68.91
N CYS A 293 0.27 11.12 68.76
CA CYS A 293 0.07 11.83 67.49
C CYS A 293 1.02 13.03 67.32
N THR A 294 1.43 13.32 66.08
CA THR A 294 2.36 14.42 65.73
C THR A 294 1.95 15.16 64.45
N CYS A 295 2.14 16.49 64.37
CA CYS A 295 1.90 17.30 63.17
C CYS A 295 3.17 17.42 62.32
N LYS A 296 3.11 17.01 61.05
CA LYS A 296 4.18 17.21 60.05
C LYS A 296 3.61 17.84 58.79
N SER A 297 4.08 19.04 58.47
CA SER A 297 3.84 19.74 57.21
C SER A 297 2.36 19.88 56.83
N GLY A 298 1.48 20.03 57.83
CA GLY A 298 0.02 20.15 57.67
C GLY A 298 -0.76 18.84 57.80
N VAL A 299 -0.09 17.70 58.04
CA VAL A 299 -0.72 16.36 58.20
C VAL A 299 -0.45 15.79 59.59
N VAL A 300 -1.42 15.07 60.17
CA VAL A 300 -1.34 14.47 61.52
C VAL A 300 -1.02 12.99 61.43
N GLU A 301 0.09 12.56 62.06
CA GLU A 301 0.55 11.15 62.13
C GLU A 301 0.39 10.60 63.56
N CYS A 302 -0.43 9.56 63.76
CA CYS A 302 -0.63 8.89 65.06
C CYS A 302 -0.06 7.46 65.09
N ARG A 303 0.62 7.07 66.18
CA ARG A 303 1.22 5.74 66.41
C ARG A 303 0.70 5.10 67.69
N ARG A 304 0.41 3.80 67.68
CA ARG A 304 -0.04 3.04 68.88
C ARG A 304 1.14 2.79 69.85
N MET A 305 0.87 2.82 71.14
CA MET A 305 1.86 2.46 72.17
C MET A 305 2.13 0.95 72.16
N SER A 306 3.41 0.56 72.15
CA SER A 306 3.86 -0.84 72.19
C SER A 306 3.89 -1.38 73.62
N CYS A 307 3.22 -2.51 73.89
CA CYS A 307 3.28 -3.18 75.19
C CYS A 307 4.66 -3.85 75.41
N PRO A 308 5.28 -3.71 76.60
CA PRO A 308 6.50 -4.43 76.92
C PRO A 308 6.27 -5.96 76.94
N PRO A 309 7.28 -6.78 76.60
CA PRO A 309 7.19 -8.23 76.69
C PRO A 309 6.92 -8.65 78.15
N LEU A 310 5.90 -9.48 78.35
CA LEU A 310 5.44 -9.91 79.67
C LEU A 310 5.90 -11.35 79.94
N ASP A 311 6.82 -11.52 80.87
CA ASP A 311 7.35 -12.82 81.27
C ASP A 311 6.66 -13.28 82.56
N CYS A 312 5.69 -14.20 82.44
CA CYS A 312 4.87 -14.62 83.58
C CYS A 312 5.57 -15.72 84.41
N PRO A 313 5.43 -15.70 85.75
CA PRO A 313 5.89 -16.77 86.63
C PRO A 313 5.32 -18.13 86.18
N PRO A 314 6.01 -19.25 86.45
CA PRO A 314 5.57 -20.58 86.02
C PRO A 314 4.16 -20.94 86.53
N ASP A 315 3.67 -20.32 87.60
CA ASP A 315 2.33 -20.54 88.15
C ASP A 315 1.26 -19.57 87.61
N ALA A 316 1.60 -18.76 86.60
CA ALA A 316 0.72 -17.76 86.01
C ALA A 316 0.71 -17.84 84.47
N LEU A 317 -0.39 -17.39 83.87
CA LEU A 317 -0.55 -17.23 82.43
C LEU A 317 -0.93 -15.78 82.10
N PRO A 318 -0.52 -15.25 80.94
CA PRO A 318 -0.90 -13.91 80.49
C PRO A 318 -2.38 -13.87 80.11
N VAL A 319 -3.16 -12.96 80.72
CA VAL A 319 -4.60 -12.80 80.51
C VAL A 319 -4.93 -11.33 80.24
N HIS A 320 -5.89 -11.08 79.36
CA HIS A 320 -6.37 -9.73 79.02
C HIS A 320 -7.46 -9.28 80.01
N VAL A 321 -7.39 -8.04 80.48
CA VAL A 321 -8.33 -7.49 81.49
C VAL A 321 -8.95 -6.20 80.95
N GLU A 322 -10.27 -6.07 81.07
CA GLU A 322 -10.98 -4.84 80.69
C GLU A 322 -10.41 -3.64 81.44
N SER A 323 -10.20 -2.50 80.75
CA SER A 323 -9.54 -1.24 81.19
C SER A 323 -8.01 -1.16 81.11
N GLN A 324 -7.31 -2.18 80.58
CA GLN A 324 -5.85 -2.10 80.35
C GLN A 324 -5.46 -2.49 78.92
N CYS A 325 -4.53 -1.73 78.34
CA CYS A 325 -4.09 -1.92 76.95
C CYS A 325 -3.21 -3.18 76.77
N CYS A 326 -2.55 -3.67 77.84
CA CYS A 326 -1.60 -4.79 77.80
C CYS A 326 -2.08 -5.99 78.64
N LYS A 327 -1.70 -7.22 78.24
CA LYS A 327 -1.97 -8.45 79.01
C LYS A 327 -1.26 -8.36 80.38
N ILE A 328 -1.84 -8.96 81.42
CA ILE A 328 -1.23 -9.08 82.75
C ILE A 328 -1.20 -10.54 83.21
N CYS A 329 -0.25 -10.90 84.06
CA CYS A 329 -0.12 -12.28 84.55
C CYS A 329 -1.18 -12.58 85.63
N LYS A 330 -1.96 -13.65 85.41
CA LYS A 330 -2.93 -14.18 86.38
C LYS A 330 -2.64 -15.65 86.67
N ALA A 331 -3.00 -16.12 87.86
CA ALA A 331 -2.70 -17.49 88.30
C ALA A 331 -3.34 -18.55 87.40
N LYS A 332 -2.62 -19.66 87.15
CA LYS A 332 -3.11 -20.79 86.35
C LYS A 332 -3.72 -21.89 87.24
N CYS A 333 -4.74 -22.60 86.75
CA CYS A 333 -5.26 -23.80 87.40
C CYS A 333 -4.78 -25.07 86.68
N ILE A 334 -4.55 -26.17 87.39
CA ILE A 334 -4.16 -27.46 86.78
C ILE A 334 -5.20 -28.52 87.15
N TYR A 335 -5.78 -29.18 86.14
CA TYR A 335 -6.78 -30.24 86.36
C TYR A 335 -6.70 -31.32 85.29
N GLY A 336 -6.53 -32.58 85.72
CA GLY A 336 -6.49 -33.73 84.81
C GLY A 336 -5.42 -33.65 83.72
N GLY A 337 -4.27 -33.02 84.02
CA GLY A 337 -3.18 -32.79 83.05
C GLY A 337 -3.36 -31.59 82.13
N LYS A 338 -4.51 -30.89 82.17
CA LYS A 338 -4.74 -29.64 81.44
C LYS A 338 -4.41 -28.43 82.33
N VAL A 339 -3.70 -27.46 81.75
CA VAL A 339 -3.43 -26.15 82.35
C VAL A 339 -4.49 -25.18 81.86
N LEU A 340 -5.19 -24.51 82.79
CA LEU A 340 -6.27 -23.58 82.52
C LEU A 340 -5.85 -22.16 82.94
N ALA A 341 -6.06 -21.18 82.08
CA ALA A 341 -5.88 -19.76 82.40
C ALA A 341 -7.07 -19.23 83.22
N GLU A 342 -6.86 -18.11 83.93
CA GLU A 342 -7.92 -17.41 84.68
C GLU A 342 -9.14 -17.15 83.77
N GLY A 343 -10.33 -17.59 84.21
CA GLY A 343 -11.59 -17.53 83.46
C GLY A 343 -11.88 -18.72 82.54
N GLN A 344 -10.95 -19.64 82.28
CA GLN A 344 -11.20 -20.83 81.46
C GLN A 344 -12.02 -21.89 82.21
N ARG A 345 -12.93 -22.57 81.48
CA ARG A 345 -13.83 -23.58 82.03
C ARG A 345 -13.49 -24.99 81.52
N VAL A 346 -13.72 -26.00 82.35
CA VAL A 346 -13.54 -27.41 82.00
C VAL A 346 -14.75 -28.24 82.41
N LEU A 347 -15.19 -29.11 81.51
CA LEU A 347 -16.28 -30.05 81.74
C LEU A 347 -15.70 -31.43 82.14
N SER A 348 -16.07 -31.92 83.33
CA SER A 348 -15.67 -33.25 83.81
C SER A 348 -16.85 -34.07 84.35
N LYS A 349 -17.58 -33.52 85.33
CA LYS A 349 -18.91 -34.02 85.81
C LYS A 349 -19.89 -32.88 86.14
N SER A 350 -19.34 -31.70 86.42
CA SER A 350 -20.04 -30.41 86.52
C SER A 350 -19.08 -29.35 86.01
N CYS A 351 -19.60 -28.26 85.44
CA CYS A 351 -18.78 -27.18 84.90
C CYS A 351 -17.93 -26.54 86.00
N ARG A 352 -16.63 -26.40 85.78
CA ARG A 352 -15.72 -25.71 86.71
C ARG A 352 -14.93 -24.63 85.98
N GLU A 353 -14.81 -23.45 86.57
CA GLU A 353 -14.08 -22.29 86.07
C GLU A 353 -12.84 -22.04 86.93
N CYS A 354 -11.72 -21.73 86.31
CA CYS A 354 -10.51 -21.31 87.01
C CYS A 354 -10.66 -19.86 87.50
N ARG A 355 -10.73 -19.66 88.82
CA ARG A 355 -10.74 -18.33 89.45
C ARG A 355 -9.68 -18.24 90.52
N ASN A 356 -8.78 -17.27 90.41
CA ASN A 356 -7.63 -17.03 91.26
C ASN A 356 -6.82 -18.31 91.57
N GLY A 357 -6.54 -19.13 90.55
CA GLY A 357 -5.79 -20.38 90.69
C GLY A 357 -6.55 -21.55 91.33
N VAL A 358 -7.86 -21.41 91.61
CA VAL A 358 -8.72 -22.48 92.16
C VAL A 358 -9.88 -22.78 91.21
N LEU A 359 -10.20 -24.06 91.02
CA LEU A 359 -11.35 -24.48 90.21
C LEU A 359 -12.65 -24.42 91.00
N VAL A 360 -13.45 -23.42 90.67
CA VAL A 360 -14.76 -23.17 91.28
C VAL A 360 -15.85 -23.82 90.43
N LYS A 361 -16.81 -24.51 91.05
CA LYS A 361 -17.96 -25.10 90.33
C LYS A 361 -18.91 -23.99 89.88
N VAL A 362 -19.21 -23.94 88.59
CA VAL A 362 -20.19 -23.02 88.00
C VAL A 362 -21.45 -23.82 87.67
N THR A 363 -22.60 -23.36 88.17
CA THR A 363 -23.90 -23.92 87.81
C THR A 363 -24.43 -23.18 86.60
N GLU A 364 -24.34 -23.81 85.43
CA GLU A 364 -24.82 -23.26 84.16
C GLU A 364 -25.91 -24.19 83.63
N THR A 365 -27.11 -23.67 83.40
CA THR A 365 -28.23 -24.42 82.80
C THR A 365 -28.10 -24.35 81.28
N CYS A 366 -27.74 -25.47 80.65
CA CYS A 366 -27.58 -25.51 79.19
C CYS A 366 -28.92 -25.40 78.45
N PRO A 367 -28.99 -24.64 77.34
CA PRO A 367 -30.17 -24.59 76.49
C PRO A 367 -30.47 -25.95 75.84
N PRO A 368 -31.74 -26.28 75.55
CA PRO A 368 -32.07 -27.49 74.80
C PRO A 368 -31.54 -27.39 73.36
N LEU A 369 -30.80 -28.41 72.90
CA LEU A 369 -30.23 -28.48 71.56
C LEU A 369 -31.19 -29.15 70.58
N ASN A 370 -31.37 -28.55 69.41
CA ASN A 370 -32.29 -29.01 68.37
C ASN A 370 -31.58 -29.89 67.32
N CYS A 371 -30.68 -30.78 67.75
CA CYS A 371 -29.89 -31.67 66.89
C CYS A 371 -29.70 -33.06 67.52
N SER A 372 -29.42 -34.05 66.67
CA SER A 372 -29.18 -35.44 67.06
C SER A 372 -27.93 -35.59 67.91
N GLU A 373 -27.88 -36.57 68.82
CA GLU A 373 -26.71 -36.79 69.70
C GLU A 373 -25.39 -37.01 68.94
N LYS A 374 -25.48 -37.47 67.69
CA LYS A 374 -24.31 -37.65 66.81
C LYS A 374 -23.69 -36.34 66.31
N ASP A 375 -24.44 -35.24 66.37
CA ASP A 375 -24.03 -33.91 65.92
C ASP A 375 -23.75 -32.97 67.09
N HIS A 376 -23.71 -33.50 68.33
CA HIS A 376 -23.32 -32.73 69.51
C HIS A 376 -21.80 -32.57 69.52
N VAL A 377 -21.35 -31.32 69.51
CA VAL A 377 -19.94 -30.96 69.61
C VAL A 377 -19.75 -30.18 70.90
N LEU A 378 -18.76 -30.57 71.72
CA LEU A 378 -18.39 -29.84 72.93
C LEU A 378 -17.33 -28.78 72.58
N PRO A 379 -17.63 -27.47 72.66
CA PRO A 379 -16.66 -26.42 72.38
C PRO A 379 -15.56 -26.36 73.45
N GLU A 380 -14.38 -25.86 73.07
CA GLU A 380 -13.31 -25.58 74.04
C GLU A 380 -13.71 -24.43 74.98
N ASN A 381 -13.40 -24.55 76.28
CA ASN A 381 -13.72 -23.56 77.33
C ASN A 381 -15.22 -23.28 77.58
N GLN A 382 -16.14 -24.08 77.04
CA GLN A 382 -17.57 -24.05 77.35
C GLN A 382 -18.04 -25.39 77.94
N CYS A 383 -19.13 -25.33 78.70
CA CYS A 383 -19.67 -26.48 79.43
C CYS A 383 -20.96 -27.04 78.84
N CYS A 384 -21.48 -26.42 77.79
CA CYS A 384 -22.65 -26.85 77.06
C CYS A 384 -22.24 -27.30 75.66
N SER A 385 -22.76 -28.44 75.21
CA SER A 385 -22.60 -28.88 73.83
C SER A 385 -23.35 -27.94 72.89
N VAL A 386 -22.88 -27.82 71.65
CA VAL A 386 -23.56 -27.10 70.57
C VAL A 386 -23.74 -28.03 69.38
N CYS A 387 -24.63 -27.68 68.46
CA CYS A 387 -24.83 -28.47 67.25
C CYS A 387 -23.68 -28.26 66.25
N ARG A 388 -23.30 -29.30 65.51
CA ARG A 388 -22.30 -29.22 64.44
C ARG A 388 -22.68 -28.13 63.41
N GLY A 389 -21.72 -27.28 63.05
CA GLY A 389 -21.95 -26.12 62.17
C GLY A 389 -22.26 -24.81 62.91
N HIS A 390 -22.16 -24.83 64.24
CA HIS A 390 -22.27 -23.64 65.06
C HIS A 390 -21.23 -22.57 64.69
N ASN A 391 -21.65 -21.31 64.61
CA ASN A 391 -20.78 -20.19 64.24
C ASN A 391 -20.20 -19.51 65.48
N PHE A 392 -19.03 -19.99 65.93
CA PHE A 392 -18.33 -19.46 67.10
C PHE A 392 -17.81 -18.03 66.90
N CYS A 393 -17.67 -17.56 65.64
CA CYS A 393 -17.28 -16.17 65.35
C CYS A 393 -18.41 -15.17 65.63
N ALA A 394 -19.68 -15.60 65.62
CA ALA A 394 -20.83 -14.73 65.86
C ALA A 394 -21.13 -14.48 67.36
N GLU A 395 -20.61 -15.32 68.26
CA GLU A 395 -20.90 -15.28 69.71
C GLU A 395 -20.00 -14.35 70.53
N GLY A 396 -19.10 -13.59 69.90
CA GLY A 396 -18.26 -12.60 70.58
C GLY A 396 -16.75 -12.79 70.44
N HIS A 397 -16.29 -13.77 69.66
CA HIS A 397 -14.89 -13.86 69.23
C HIS A 397 -14.55 -12.73 68.25
N ARG A 398 -14.19 -11.56 68.80
CA ARG A 398 -13.72 -10.41 68.03
C ARG A 398 -12.22 -10.54 67.78
N CYS A 399 -11.88 -10.83 66.52
CA CYS A 399 -10.51 -10.76 66.02
C CYS A 399 -10.08 -9.28 65.88
N GLY A 400 -8.78 -9.01 66.05
CA GLY A 400 -8.25 -7.65 65.94
C GLY A 400 -8.32 -7.09 64.52
N GLU A 401 -8.01 -5.81 64.39
CA GLU A 401 -7.95 -5.12 63.10
C GLU A 401 -6.97 -5.83 62.15
N ASN A 402 -7.34 -5.97 60.87
CA ASN A 402 -6.58 -6.72 59.85
C ASN A 402 -6.45 -8.24 60.05
N SER A 403 -7.25 -8.82 60.94
CA SER A 403 -7.42 -10.27 61.08
C SER A 403 -8.85 -10.70 60.77
N GLU A 404 -9.02 -11.92 60.26
CA GLU A 404 -10.30 -12.55 59.96
C GLU A 404 -10.56 -13.75 60.88
N CYS A 405 -11.81 -13.89 61.33
CA CYS A 405 -12.21 -15.02 62.17
C CYS A 405 -12.48 -16.25 61.31
N LYS A 406 -11.71 -17.31 61.51
CA LYS A 406 -11.95 -18.62 60.93
C LYS A 406 -12.68 -19.51 61.92
N ASN A 407 -13.88 -19.95 61.51
CA ASN A 407 -14.73 -20.82 62.30
C ASN A 407 -14.32 -22.28 62.10
N TRP A 408 -13.80 -22.91 63.15
CA TRP A 408 -13.52 -24.36 63.17
C TRP A 408 -14.66 -25.11 63.87
N ASN A 409 -14.66 -26.44 63.77
CA ASN A 409 -15.73 -27.28 64.32
C ASN A 409 -15.89 -27.17 65.86
N THR A 410 -14.81 -26.88 66.60
CA THR A 410 -14.80 -26.86 68.08
C THR A 410 -14.40 -25.51 68.69
N LYS A 411 -13.96 -24.55 67.86
CA LYS A 411 -13.46 -23.23 68.29
C LYS A 411 -13.46 -22.22 67.14
N ALA A 412 -13.37 -20.93 67.45
CA ALA A 412 -12.98 -19.89 66.49
C ALA A 412 -11.50 -19.53 66.68
N THR A 413 -10.76 -19.32 65.59
CA THR A 413 -9.40 -18.76 65.62
C THR A 413 -9.30 -17.58 64.67
N CYS A 414 -8.46 -16.60 65.00
CA CYS A 414 -8.18 -15.50 64.09
C CYS A 414 -7.04 -15.88 63.13
N GLU A 415 -7.06 -15.38 61.90
CA GLU A 415 -5.95 -15.46 60.93
C GLU A 415 -5.72 -14.08 60.31
N CYS A 416 -4.48 -13.75 59.98
CA CYS A 416 -4.16 -12.46 59.35
C CYS A 416 -4.65 -12.41 57.90
N LYS A 417 -5.14 -11.24 57.48
CA LYS A 417 -5.46 -11.00 56.06
C LYS A 417 -4.18 -11.02 55.23
N ASN A 418 -4.32 -11.28 53.92
CA ASN A 418 -3.18 -11.21 52.99
C ASN A 418 -2.50 -9.82 53.05
N GLY A 419 -1.18 -9.81 53.04
CA GLY A 419 -0.37 -8.59 53.24
C GLY A 419 -0.08 -8.26 54.71
N TYR A 420 -0.50 -9.11 55.67
CA TYR A 420 -0.25 -8.90 57.09
C TYR A 420 0.38 -10.14 57.75
N LEU A 421 1.28 -9.94 58.72
CA LEU A 421 1.93 -11.00 59.50
C LEU A 421 1.49 -10.98 60.97
N SER A 422 1.49 -12.14 61.64
CA SER A 422 1.10 -12.24 63.05
C SER A 422 2.24 -11.80 63.98
N VAL A 423 1.92 -10.89 64.90
CA VAL A 423 2.90 -10.38 65.87
C VAL A 423 3.05 -11.39 67.00
N GLN A 424 4.28 -11.84 67.25
CA GLN A 424 4.64 -12.75 68.36
C GLN A 424 3.83 -14.06 68.40
N GLY A 425 3.32 -14.52 67.25
CA GLY A 425 2.53 -15.75 67.14
C GLY A 425 1.07 -15.64 67.58
N ASP A 426 0.57 -14.43 67.88
CA ASP A 426 -0.84 -14.18 68.19
C ASP A 426 -1.58 -13.76 66.92
N SER A 427 -2.36 -14.68 66.33
CA SER A 427 -3.06 -14.46 65.06
C SER A 427 -4.29 -13.54 65.16
N ALA A 428 -4.59 -13.03 66.36
CA ALA A 428 -5.54 -11.96 66.56
C ALA A 428 -4.95 -10.56 66.32
N TYR A 429 -3.62 -10.43 66.24
CA TYR A 429 -2.92 -9.16 66.04
C TYR A 429 -1.99 -9.25 64.84
N CYS A 430 -2.36 -8.53 63.79
CA CYS A 430 -1.69 -8.59 62.51
C CYS A 430 -1.09 -7.23 62.18
N GLU A 431 0.22 -7.22 61.91
CA GLU A 431 0.92 -6.04 61.41
C GLU A 431 1.11 -6.14 59.91
N ASP A 432 1.12 -4.99 59.27
CA ASP A 432 1.32 -4.87 57.84
C ASP A 432 2.72 -5.34 57.44
N ILE A 433 2.82 -6.09 56.34
CA ILE A 433 4.11 -6.51 55.80
C ILE A 433 4.66 -5.33 55.01
N ASP A 434 5.71 -4.69 55.51
CA ASP A 434 6.39 -3.64 54.75
C ASP A 434 7.20 -4.27 53.61
N GLU A 435 6.59 -4.40 52.42
CA GLU A 435 7.25 -4.99 51.27
C GLU A 435 8.45 -4.17 50.80
N CYS A 436 8.46 -2.86 51.08
CA CYS A 436 9.55 -1.94 50.75
C CYS A 436 10.78 -2.18 51.64
N ALA A 437 10.59 -2.38 52.95
CA ALA A 437 11.66 -2.74 53.87
C ALA A 437 12.16 -4.17 53.66
N ALA A 438 11.23 -5.10 53.39
CA ALA A 438 11.53 -6.51 53.14
C ALA A 438 12.14 -6.78 51.75
N LYS A 439 12.18 -5.79 50.86
CA LYS A 439 12.56 -5.92 49.43
C LYS A 439 11.74 -7.00 48.70
N MET A 440 10.48 -7.14 49.07
CA MET A 440 9.52 -8.10 48.49
C MET A 440 8.53 -7.40 47.55
N HIS A 441 9.02 -6.46 46.74
CA HIS A 441 8.20 -5.65 45.82
C HIS A 441 8.67 -5.79 44.37
N TYR A 442 7.76 -5.63 43.41
CA TYR A 442 8.03 -5.65 41.96
C TYR A 442 8.34 -4.27 41.35
N CYS A 443 8.57 -3.24 42.18
CA CYS A 443 8.91 -1.89 41.69
C CYS A 443 10.20 -1.88 40.83
N HIS A 444 10.10 -1.39 39.59
CA HIS A 444 11.19 -1.30 38.63
C HIS A 444 12.00 0.00 38.79
N ALA A 445 12.99 0.24 37.92
CA ALA A 445 13.82 1.44 37.94
C ALA A 445 12.98 2.74 37.87
N ASN A 446 13.49 3.82 38.46
CA ASN A 446 12.86 5.15 38.54
C ASN A 446 11.56 5.23 39.37
N THR A 447 11.35 4.26 40.26
CA THR A 447 10.25 4.26 41.21
C THR A 447 10.74 4.22 42.65
N VAL A 448 9.93 4.76 43.55
CA VAL A 448 10.07 4.67 45.00
C VAL A 448 8.93 3.77 45.50
N CYS A 449 9.29 2.69 46.18
CA CYS A 449 8.32 1.83 46.84
C CYS A 449 7.69 2.58 48.02
N VAL A 450 6.37 2.61 48.07
CA VAL A 450 5.59 3.14 49.19
C VAL A 450 4.73 2.02 49.75
N ASN A 451 5.02 1.67 50.99
CA ASN A 451 4.26 0.66 51.72
C ASN A 451 2.84 1.18 52.04
N LEU A 452 1.85 0.33 51.85
CA LEU A 452 0.44 0.60 52.13
C LEU A 452 -0.11 -0.48 53.06
N PRO A 453 -1.12 -0.19 53.89
CA PRO A 453 -1.73 -1.23 54.72
C PRO A 453 -2.31 -2.38 53.89
N GLY A 454 -1.63 -3.53 53.86
CA GLY A 454 -1.96 -4.77 53.17
C GLY A 454 -1.43 -4.88 51.74
N SER A 455 -0.61 -3.93 51.26
CA SER A 455 -0.07 -3.93 49.90
C SER A 455 1.07 -2.91 49.75
N TYR A 456 1.61 -2.75 48.55
CA TYR A 456 2.54 -1.67 48.24
C TYR A 456 2.17 -1.04 46.90
N ARG A 457 2.64 0.18 46.69
CA ARG A 457 2.62 0.81 45.37
C ARG A 457 3.98 1.39 45.02
N CYS A 458 4.23 1.53 43.74
CA CYS A 458 5.45 2.15 43.23
C CYS A 458 5.09 3.57 42.74
N ASP A 459 5.59 4.58 43.44
CA ASP A 459 5.42 5.98 43.08
C ASP A 459 6.63 6.43 42.24
N CYS A 460 6.42 7.26 41.22
CA CYS A 460 7.53 7.76 40.42
C CYS A 460 8.41 8.72 41.22
N VAL A 461 9.72 8.67 41.00
CA VAL A 461 10.65 9.69 41.53
C VAL A 461 10.28 11.07 40.96
N MET A 462 10.51 12.15 41.72
CA MET A 462 10.23 13.52 41.27
C MET A 462 10.90 13.79 39.91
N GLY A 463 10.10 14.23 38.93
CA GLY A 463 10.53 14.44 37.54
C GLY A 463 10.25 13.28 36.59
N TYR A 464 9.81 12.12 37.09
CA TYR A 464 9.45 10.96 36.28
C TYR A 464 7.93 10.76 36.22
N VAL A 465 7.44 10.23 35.11
CA VAL A 465 6.02 10.08 34.76
C VAL A 465 5.66 8.61 34.59
N ARG A 466 4.45 8.23 35.00
CA ARG A 466 4.03 6.82 35.10
C ARG A 466 3.82 6.21 33.72
N VAL A 467 4.47 5.07 33.45
CA VAL A 467 4.23 4.23 32.25
C VAL A 467 3.24 3.12 32.57
N ASP A 468 3.46 2.42 33.69
CA ASP A 468 2.58 1.39 34.24
C ASP A 468 2.56 1.44 35.78
N ASP A 469 1.92 0.47 36.44
CA ASP A 469 1.81 0.44 37.91
C ASP A 469 3.17 0.28 38.62
N PHE A 470 4.21 -0.19 37.91
CA PHE A 470 5.50 -0.56 38.48
C PHE A 470 6.70 0.20 37.88
N SER A 471 6.51 1.00 36.83
CA SER A 471 7.56 1.61 36.00
C SER A 471 7.25 3.06 35.63
N CYS A 472 8.29 3.89 35.61
CA CYS A 472 8.19 5.31 35.24
C CYS A 472 9.27 5.71 34.21
N THR A 473 8.94 6.67 33.36
CA THR A 473 9.81 7.29 32.34
C THR A 473 10.16 8.72 32.73
N GLU A 474 11.25 9.27 32.19
CA GLU A 474 11.77 10.61 32.54
C GLU A 474 10.95 11.75 31.93
N HIS A 475 10.23 11.49 30.84
CA HIS A 475 9.38 12.48 30.16
C HIS A 475 8.11 11.81 29.66
N ASP A 476 6.98 12.53 29.69
CA ASP A 476 5.74 12.08 29.06
C ASP A 476 5.67 12.74 27.69
N GLU A 477 6.38 12.16 26.73
CA GLU A 477 6.45 12.71 25.38
C GLU A 477 5.06 12.74 24.71
N CYS A 478 4.18 11.79 25.06
CA CYS A 478 2.82 11.70 24.52
C CYS A 478 1.86 12.76 25.09
N GLY A 479 1.90 13.05 26.39
CA GLY A 479 1.04 14.02 27.07
C GLY A 479 1.51 15.47 26.96
N SER A 480 2.82 15.69 26.80
CA SER A 480 3.42 17.01 26.57
C SER A 480 3.33 17.50 25.13
N GLY A 481 3.00 16.61 24.19
CA GLY A 481 3.02 16.89 22.74
C GLY A 481 4.42 17.01 22.15
N GLN A 482 5.48 16.65 22.89
CA GLN A 482 6.88 16.62 22.42
C GLN A 482 7.24 15.25 21.82
N HIS A 483 6.34 14.65 21.06
CA HIS A 483 6.55 13.38 20.37
C HIS A 483 6.66 13.59 18.86
N ASN A 484 7.44 12.75 18.18
CA ASN A 484 7.59 12.82 16.72
C ASN A 484 6.57 11.94 15.98
N CYS A 485 5.51 11.49 16.67
CA CYS A 485 4.45 10.70 16.05
C CYS A 485 3.62 11.52 15.07
N ASP A 486 3.17 10.87 13.99
CA ASP A 486 2.23 11.43 13.02
C ASP A 486 0.87 11.73 13.67
N GLU A 487 0.10 12.70 13.16
CA GLU A 487 -1.27 12.96 13.63
C GLU A 487 -2.19 11.73 13.49
N ASN A 488 -1.90 10.87 12.50
CA ASN A 488 -2.60 9.61 12.27
C ASN A 488 -1.95 8.42 13.00
N ALA A 489 -1.10 8.68 13.99
CA ALA A 489 -0.51 7.67 14.87
C ALA A 489 -1.04 7.76 16.30
N ILE A 490 -0.82 6.68 17.04
CA ILE A 490 -1.07 6.50 18.47
C ILE A 490 0.30 6.51 19.15
N CYS A 491 0.52 7.48 20.03
CA CYS A 491 1.71 7.59 20.87
C CYS A 491 1.53 6.77 22.15
N THR A 492 2.53 5.95 22.49
CA THR A 492 2.59 5.20 23.74
C THR A 492 3.93 5.42 24.43
N ASN A 493 3.93 5.87 25.69
CA ASN A 493 5.17 6.02 26.46
C ASN A 493 5.76 4.64 26.77
N THR A 494 7.08 4.58 26.82
CA THR A 494 7.87 3.39 27.11
C THR A 494 9.00 3.77 28.07
N VAL A 495 9.61 2.78 28.74
CA VAL A 495 10.69 3.03 29.73
C VAL A 495 11.95 3.69 29.12
N ARG A 496 12.04 3.77 27.77
CA ARG A 496 13.14 4.41 27.03
C ARG A 496 12.69 5.60 26.15
N GLY A 497 11.51 6.17 26.40
CA GLY A 497 10.96 7.29 25.64
C GLY A 497 9.53 7.00 25.17
N HIS A 498 9.25 7.11 23.86
CA HIS A 498 7.92 6.83 23.30
C HIS A 498 7.98 5.95 22.04
N SER A 499 6.88 5.28 21.74
CA SER A 499 6.67 4.50 20.53
C SER A 499 5.42 5.00 19.80
N CYS A 500 5.50 5.12 18.48
CA CYS A 500 4.41 5.57 17.63
C CYS A 500 3.89 4.40 16.79
N THR A 501 2.58 4.19 16.76
CA THR A 501 1.94 3.16 15.93
C THR A 501 0.81 3.77 15.11
N CYS A 502 0.74 3.50 13.80
CA CYS A 502 -0.31 4.11 12.97
C CYS A 502 -1.72 3.63 13.39
N LYS A 503 -2.71 4.52 13.31
CA LYS A 503 -4.12 4.21 13.57
C LYS A 503 -4.64 3.16 12.57
N PRO A 504 -5.72 2.41 12.91
CA PRO A 504 -6.33 1.47 11.98
C PRO A 504 -6.69 2.13 10.63
N GLY A 505 -6.32 1.49 9.52
CA GLY A 505 -6.51 2.02 8.17
C GLY A 505 -5.38 2.94 7.68
N TYR A 506 -4.31 3.11 8.48
CA TYR A 506 -3.08 3.79 8.08
C TYR A 506 -1.89 2.84 8.17
N VAL A 507 -0.92 3.01 7.27
CA VAL A 507 0.30 2.21 7.19
C VAL A 507 1.53 3.10 7.25
N GLY A 508 2.58 2.64 7.91
CA GLY A 508 3.80 3.41 8.10
C GLY A 508 4.61 2.98 9.30
N ASN A 509 5.56 3.82 9.69
CA ASN A 509 6.47 3.59 10.81
C ASN A 509 6.04 4.33 12.10
N GLY A 510 4.83 4.87 12.14
CA GLY A 510 4.28 5.64 13.27
C GLY A 510 4.69 7.12 13.32
N THR A 511 5.85 7.48 12.75
CA THR A 511 6.26 8.90 12.59
C THR A 511 5.79 9.49 11.26
N ILE A 512 5.58 8.63 10.26
CA ILE A 512 4.94 8.93 8.99
C ILE A 512 3.87 7.87 8.77
N CYS A 513 2.61 8.27 8.79
CA CYS A 513 1.47 7.38 8.56
C CYS A 513 0.71 7.81 7.30
N ARG A 514 0.55 6.89 6.36
CA ARG A 514 -0.19 7.14 5.11
C ARG A 514 -1.47 6.34 5.13
N ALA A 515 -2.55 6.93 4.62
CA ALA A 515 -3.82 6.23 4.50
C ALA A 515 -3.67 4.99 3.60
N PHE A 516 -4.32 3.90 3.99
CA PHE A 516 -4.35 2.66 3.25
C PHE A 516 -5.71 2.47 2.58
N CYS A 517 -5.69 2.14 1.28
CA CYS A 517 -6.86 1.84 0.48
C CYS A 517 -6.69 0.40 -0.06
N GLU A 518 -7.61 -0.51 0.28
CA GLU A 518 -7.49 -1.95 -0.01
C GLU A 518 -7.41 -2.27 -1.51
N GLU A 519 -8.24 -1.63 -2.33
CA GLU A 519 -8.25 -1.81 -3.80
C GLU A 519 -7.35 -0.80 -4.53
N GLY A 520 -6.69 0.10 -3.79
CA GLY A 520 -5.92 1.21 -4.32
C GLY A 520 -6.76 2.28 -5.03
N CYS A 521 -6.18 3.45 -5.28
CA CYS A 521 -6.79 4.50 -6.08
C CYS A 521 -6.25 4.42 -7.51
N ARG A 522 -7.14 4.39 -8.51
CA ARG A 522 -6.79 4.28 -9.93
C ARG A 522 -6.55 5.65 -10.57
N TYR A 523 -5.96 5.65 -11.77
CA TYR A 523 -5.76 6.83 -12.63
C TYR A 523 -5.12 8.04 -11.90
N GLY A 524 -4.16 7.80 -11.01
CA GLY A 524 -3.46 8.87 -10.27
C GLY A 524 -4.22 9.42 -9.05
N GLY A 525 -5.31 8.79 -8.63
CA GLY A 525 -6.00 9.12 -7.39
C GLY A 525 -5.13 8.95 -6.14
N THR A 526 -5.33 9.81 -5.15
CA THR A 526 -4.56 9.79 -3.89
C THR A 526 -5.45 9.29 -2.74
N CYS A 527 -4.96 8.31 -1.98
CA CYS A 527 -5.64 7.83 -0.78
C CYS A 527 -5.41 8.85 0.35
N VAL A 528 -6.46 9.61 0.70
CA VAL A 528 -6.37 10.66 1.74
C VAL A 528 -6.86 10.20 3.10
N ALA A 529 -7.69 9.15 3.13
CA ALA A 529 -8.22 8.53 4.33
C ALA A 529 -8.47 7.04 4.05
N PRO A 530 -8.66 6.20 5.10
CA PRO A 530 -8.85 4.76 4.92
C PRO A 530 -9.99 4.46 3.93
N ASN A 531 -9.68 3.73 2.86
CA ASN A 531 -10.61 3.43 1.76
C ASN A 531 -11.32 4.65 1.14
N LYS A 532 -10.70 5.83 1.16
CA LYS A 532 -11.23 7.05 0.53
C LYS A 532 -10.20 7.68 -0.39
N CYS A 533 -10.47 7.59 -1.68
CA CYS A 533 -9.67 8.21 -2.72
C CYS A 533 -10.16 9.64 -3.02
N VAL A 534 -9.21 10.55 -3.21
CA VAL A 534 -9.44 11.83 -3.88
C VAL A 534 -8.96 11.68 -5.31
N CYS A 535 -9.87 11.91 -6.24
CA CYS A 535 -9.63 11.72 -7.65
C CYS A 535 -9.05 12.99 -8.29
N PRO A 536 -8.16 12.85 -9.28
CA PRO A 536 -7.74 13.97 -10.11
C PRO A 536 -8.95 14.54 -10.85
N SER A 537 -8.85 15.82 -11.24
CA SER A 537 -9.83 16.45 -12.12
C SER A 537 -10.04 15.61 -13.38
N GLY A 538 -11.29 15.32 -13.74
CA GLY A 538 -11.64 14.45 -14.88
C GLY A 538 -11.96 13.00 -14.50
N PHE A 539 -11.75 12.57 -13.25
CA PHE A 539 -12.14 11.24 -12.78
C PHE A 539 -13.06 11.28 -11.56
N THR A 540 -13.89 10.24 -11.43
CA THR A 540 -14.86 10.05 -10.36
C THR A 540 -14.95 8.56 -9.96
N GLY A 541 -15.74 8.26 -8.93
CA GLY A 541 -15.87 6.92 -8.35
C GLY A 541 -15.16 6.77 -7.01
N SER A 542 -15.39 5.64 -6.32
CA SER A 542 -14.81 5.39 -4.99
C SER A 542 -13.31 5.12 -5.05
N HIS A 543 -12.83 4.63 -6.19
CA HIS A 543 -11.43 4.34 -6.49
C HIS A 543 -10.92 5.13 -7.70
N CYS A 544 -11.61 6.20 -8.09
CA CYS A 544 -11.30 7.02 -9.27
C CYS A 544 -11.34 6.25 -10.58
N GLU A 545 -12.11 5.17 -10.63
CA GLU A 545 -12.16 4.21 -11.73
C GLU A 545 -13.00 4.68 -12.92
N LYS A 546 -13.78 5.75 -12.75
CA LYS A 546 -14.70 6.27 -13.77
C LYS A 546 -14.17 7.58 -14.32
N ASP A 547 -14.12 7.65 -15.63
CA ASP A 547 -13.94 8.89 -16.37
C ASP A 547 -15.18 9.78 -16.22
N ILE A 548 -14.98 11.10 -16.10
CA ILE A 548 -16.06 12.07 -16.18
C ILE A 548 -16.22 12.46 -17.65
N ASP A 549 -17.35 12.11 -18.26
CA ASP A 549 -17.63 12.56 -19.62
C ASP A 549 -18.12 14.02 -19.59
N GLU A 550 -17.21 14.97 -19.75
CA GLU A 550 -17.55 16.40 -19.65
C GLU A 550 -18.50 16.86 -20.77
N CYS A 551 -18.54 16.13 -21.90
CA CYS A 551 -19.41 16.39 -23.02
C CYS A 551 -20.85 15.91 -22.77
N ALA A 552 -21.02 14.73 -22.16
CA ALA A 552 -22.34 14.17 -21.85
C ALA A 552 -22.97 14.77 -20.59
N GLU A 553 -22.15 15.11 -19.60
CA GLU A 553 -22.58 15.75 -18.34
C GLU A 553 -22.86 17.26 -18.51
N GLY A 554 -22.53 17.84 -19.67
CA GLY A 554 -22.75 19.26 -19.97
C GLY A 554 -21.92 20.20 -19.10
N ILE A 555 -20.78 19.72 -18.59
CA ILE A 555 -19.86 20.50 -17.74
C ILE A 555 -19.11 21.52 -18.59
N ILE A 556 -18.83 21.18 -19.85
CA ILE A 556 -18.25 22.10 -20.82
C ILE A 556 -19.19 22.32 -22.02
N GLU A 557 -19.39 23.59 -22.34
CA GLU A 557 -19.98 24.01 -23.62
C GLU A 557 -18.85 24.57 -24.49
N CYS A 558 -18.39 23.76 -25.45
CA CYS A 558 -17.44 24.24 -26.46
C CYS A 558 -18.04 25.39 -27.27
N HIS A 559 -17.19 26.29 -27.72
CA HIS A 559 -17.57 27.43 -28.55
C HIS A 559 -18.33 27.00 -29.82
N ASN A 560 -19.12 27.90 -30.40
CA ASN A 560 -20.10 27.57 -31.45
C ASN A 560 -19.51 26.90 -32.71
N HIS A 561 -18.21 27.12 -32.96
CA HIS A 561 -17.46 26.57 -34.09
C HIS A 561 -16.62 25.33 -33.75
N SER A 562 -16.76 24.78 -32.54
CA SER A 562 -16.07 23.58 -32.09
C SER A 562 -17.05 22.53 -31.57
N ARG A 563 -16.56 21.30 -31.38
CA ARG A 563 -17.29 20.14 -30.86
C ARG A 563 -16.49 19.55 -29.71
N CYS A 564 -17.19 19.21 -28.63
CA CYS A 564 -16.60 18.52 -27.49
C CYS A 564 -16.29 17.06 -27.84
N VAL A 565 -15.10 16.62 -27.47
CA VAL A 565 -14.66 15.23 -27.55
C VAL A 565 -14.16 14.79 -26.18
N ASN A 566 -14.82 13.80 -25.61
CA ASN A 566 -14.45 13.22 -24.32
C ASN A 566 -13.22 12.31 -24.47
N LEU A 567 -12.27 12.42 -23.56
CA LEU A 567 -11.07 11.59 -23.46
C LEU A 567 -10.87 11.14 -22.00
N PRO A 568 -10.22 9.99 -21.74
CA PRO A 568 -9.99 9.56 -20.37
C PRO A 568 -9.19 10.58 -19.54
N GLY A 569 -9.87 11.21 -18.58
CA GLY A 569 -9.33 12.20 -17.65
C GLY A 569 -9.37 13.65 -18.09
N TRP A 570 -9.89 13.95 -19.29
CA TRP A 570 -9.98 15.32 -19.82
C TRP A 570 -10.82 15.38 -21.10
N TYR A 571 -11.14 16.59 -21.54
CA TYR A 571 -11.81 16.83 -22.82
C TYR A 571 -10.98 17.75 -23.71
N HIS A 572 -11.32 17.78 -24.99
CA HIS A 572 -10.92 18.88 -25.86
C HIS A 572 -12.05 19.31 -26.80
N CYS A 573 -11.99 20.59 -27.20
CA CYS A 573 -12.90 21.16 -28.17
C CYS A 573 -12.22 21.16 -29.55
N GLU A 574 -12.62 20.22 -30.40
CA GLU A 574 -12.12 20.11 -31.77
C GLU A 574 -12.86 21.11 -32.67
N CYS A 575 -12.14 21.86 -33.52
CA CYS A 575 -12.81 22.73 -34.50
C CYS A 575 -13.69 21.93 -35.46
N ARG A 576 -14.88 22.45 -35.74
CA ARG A 576 -15.78 21.86 -36.74
C ARG A 576 -15.15 22.02 -38.12
N SER A 577 -15.56 21.15 -39.04
CA SER A 577 -15.15 21.24 -40.45
C SER A 577 -15.42 22.63 -41.02
N GLY A 578 -14.44 23.20 -41.73
CA GLY A 578 -14.48 24.59 -42.23
C GLY A 578 -13.85 25.62 -41.28
N PHE A 579 -13.40 25.21 -40.09
CA PHE A 579 -12.69 26.07 -39.15
C PHE A 579 -11.32 25.50 -38.80
N HIS A 580 -10.37 26.38 -38.50
CA HIS A 580 -9.03 26.01 -38.05
C HIS A 580 -8.62 26.87 -36.85
N ASP A 581 -7.66 26.39 -36.05
CA ASP A 581 -7.11 27.21 -34.98
C ASP A 581 -6.29 28.38 -35.54
N ASN A 582 -6.44 29.56 -34.95
CA ASN A 582 -5.68 30.78 -35.28
C ASN A 582 -4.19 30.72 -34.80
N GLY A 583 -3.60 29.53 -34.74
CA GLY A 583 -2.22 29.30 -34.28
C GLY A 583 -2.00 29.30 -32.77
N SER A 584 -3.05 29.52 -31.96
CA SER A 584 -3.03 29.37 -30.51
C SER A 584 -4.17 28.44 -30.11
N TYR A 585 -3.85 27.27 -29.55
CA TYR A 585 -4.86 26.31 -29.07
C TYR A 585 -5.57 26.85 -27.83
N SER A 586 -6.92 26.83 -27.83
CA SER A 586 -7.75 27.17 -26.67
C SER A 586 -8.59 25.97 -26.23
N LEU A 587 -8.63 25.69 -24.92
CA LEU A 587 -9.45 24.62 -24.35
C LEU A 587 -10.97 24.84 -24.56
N SER A 588 -11.43 26.09 -24.75
CA SER A 588 -12.85 26.39 -25.02
C SER A 588 -13.21 26.31 -26.51
N GLY A 589 -12.23 26.16 -27.40
CA GLY A 589 -12.41 26.17 -28.86
C GLY A 589 -12.78 27.54 -29.44
N GLU A 590 -12.54 28.63 -28.72
CA GLU A 590 -12.67 30.02 -29.21
C GLU A 590 -11.63 30.37 -30.29
N SER A 591 -10.53 29.63 -30.33
CA SER A 591 -9.45 29.78 -31.30
C SER A 591 -9.84 29.34 -32.72
N CYS A 592 -10.98 28.67 -32.88
CA CYS A 592 -11.49 28.22 -34.16
C CYS A 592 -11.97 29.42 -35.00
N VAL A 593 -11.17 29.78 -35.99
CA VAL A 593 -11.46 30.79 -37.00
C VAL A 593 -11.84 30.11 -38.30
N ASP A 594 -12.70 30.77 -39.04
CA ASP A 594 -13.16 30.31 -40.35
C ASP A 594 -11.98 30.20 -41.33
N ILE A 595 -11.94 29.11 -42.09
CA ILE A 595 -10.97 28.94 -43.18
C ILE A 595 -11.53 29.73 -44.36
N ASP A 596 -10.91 30.85 -44.75
CA ASP A 596 -11.35 31.56 -45.96
C ASP A 596 -10.94 30.78 -47.22
N GLU A 597 -11.81 29.86 -47.65
CA GLU A 597 -11.52 29.00 -48.79
C GLU A 597 -11.45 29.76 -50.10
N CYS A 598 -12.11 30.93 -50.19
CA CYS A 598 -12.06 31.84 -51.33
C CYS A 598 -10.68 32.52 -51.45
N ALA A 599 -10.13 33.02 -50.34
CA ALA A 599 -8.80 33.63 -50.31
C ALA A 599 -7.68 32.61 -50.50
N LEU A 600 -7.83 31.42 -49.89
CA LEU A 600 -6.87 30.32 -49.99
C LEU A 600 -6.95 29.56 -51.32
N LYS A 601 -7.96 29.84 -52.16
CA LYS A 601 -8.26 29.11 -53.41
C LYS A 601 -8.43 27.60 -53.20
N THR A 602 -8.88 27.20 -52.01
CA THR A 602 -9.21 25.82 -51.65
C THR A 602 -10.69 25.51 -51.91
N HIS A 603 -11.48 26.50 -52.32
CA HIS A 603 -12.89 26.36 -52.69
C HIS A 603 -13.11 25.52 -53.96
N THR A 604 -14.26 24.86 -54.05
CA THR A 604 -14.64 24.02 -55.20
C THR A 604 -15.57 24.73 -56.21
N CYS A 605 -15.78 26.05 -56.08
CA CYS A 605 -16.61 26.85 -56.99
C CYS A 605 -16.17 26.78 -58.47
N TRP A 606 -17.15 26.83 -59.38
CA TRP A 606 -16.95 26.84 -60.83
C TRP A 606 -16.32 28.16 -61.32
N ASN A 607 -15.60 28.12 -62.46
CA ASN A 607 -14.86 29.27 -63.00
C ASN A 607 -15.73 30.52 -63.29
N ASP A 608 -17.03 30.32 -63.55
CA ASP A 608 -18.02 31.38 -63.83
C ASP A 608 -18.92 31.70 -62.61
N SER A 609 -18.64 31.11 -61.44
CA SER A 609 -19.34 31.38 -60.19
C SER A 609 -18.46 32.22 -59.26
N ALA A 610 -19.05 33.22 -58.63
CA ALA A 610 -18.35 34.04 -57.64
C ALA A 610 -18.31 33.28 -56.30
N CYS A 611 -17.12 32.99 -55.81
CA CYS A 611 -16.92 32.44 -54.47
C CYS A 611 -17.20 33.53 -53.44
N VAL A 612 -18.06 33.22 -52.48
CA VAL A 612 -18.36 34.04 -51.32
C VAL A 612 -18.01 33.23 -50.09
N ASN A 613 -17.05 33.72 -49.31
CA ASN A 613 -16.67 33.08 -48.07
C ASN A 613 -17.83 33.19 -47.06
N LEU A 614 -18.20 32.09 -46.42
CA LEU A 614 -19.17 32.04 -45.33
C LEU A 614 -18.49 31.51 -44.07
N ALA A 615 -19.13 31.65 -42.92
CA ALA A 615 -18.57 31.06 -41.70
C ALA A 615 -18.77 29.53 -41.70
N GLY A 616 -17.67 28.77 -41.73
CA GLY A 616 -17.62 27.31 -41.76
C GLY A 616 -17.62 26.68 -43.14
N GLY A 617 -17.32 27.47 -44.18
CA GLY A 617 -17.30 27.02 -45.56
C GLY A 617 -17.57 28.17 -46.55
N PHE A 618 -17.73 27.85 -47.82
CA PHE A 618 -17.93 28.86 -48.87
C PHE A 618 -19.19 28.59 -49.68
N ASP A 619 -19.77 29.64 -50.24
CA ASP A 619 -20.89 29.56 -51.19
C ASP A 619 -20.47 30.04 -52.57
N CYS A 620 -21.05 29.45 -53.61
CA CYS A 620 -20.72 29.74 -55.00
C CYS A 620 -21.93 30.39 -55.66
N LEU A 621 -21.96 31.72 -55.68
CA LEU A 621 -23.07 32.46 -56.25
C LEU A 621 -22.91 32.61 -57.76
N CYS A 622 -23.94 32.20 -58.50
CA CYS A 622 -24.06 32.40 -59.94
C CYS A 622 -24.83 33.70 -60.22
N PRO A 623 -24.23 34.72 -60.86
CA PRO A 623 -24.95 35.91 -61.29
C PRO A 623 -25.82 35.59 -62.52
N SER A 624 -27.01 35.03 -62.26
CA SER A 624 -28.20 34.90 -63.13
C SER A 624 -28.10 34.07 -64.43
N GLY A 625 -28.82 32.94 -64.47
CA GLY A 625 -29.26 32.23 -65.68
C GLY A 625 -30.20 31.04 -65.38
N PRO A 626 -31.08 30.59 -66.31
CA PRO A 626 -32.20 29.66 -66.04
C PRO A 626 -31.83 28.19 -65.81
N SER A 627 -30.60 27.88 -65.39
CA SER A 627 -30.05 26.52 -65.41
C SER A 627 -29.41 26.08 -64.08
N CYS A 628 -29.94 26.52 -62.93
CA CYS A 628 -29.57 25.92 -61.64
C CYS A 628 -30.47 24.70 -61.36
N THR A 629 -29.99 23.52 -61.75
CA THR A 629 -30.72 22.24 -61.78
C THR A 629 -30.82 21.50 -60.44
N GLY A 630 -30.32 22.06 -59.33
CA GLY A 630 -30.24 21.34 -58.05
C GLY A 630 -29.18 20.23 -58.04
N ASP A 631 -28.17 20.39 -58.90
CA ASP A 631 -27.11 19.42 -59.14
C ASP A 631 -25.97 19.61 -58.12
N CYS A 632 -25.42 18.51 -57.63
CA CYS A 632 -24.32 18.53 -56.67
C CYS A 632 -22.99 18.76 -57.39
N PRO A 633 -22.15 19.72 -56.96
CA PRO A 633 -20.82 19.93 -57.53
C PRO A 633 -19.86 18.83 -57.07
N HIS A 634 -19.18 18.16 -58.02
CA HIS A 634 -18.16 17.16 -57.71
C HIS A 634 -17.07 17.10 -58.81
N GLU A 635 -15.81 17.35 -58.41
CA GLU A 635 -14.57 17.26 -59.22
C GLU A 635 -14.64 17.86 -60.63
N GLY A 636 -15.00 19.14 -60.72
CA GLY A 636 -15.01 19.87 -61.98
C GLY A 636 -16.13 19.46 -62.95
N GLY A 637 -17.24 18.92 -62.42
CA GLY A 637 -18.51 18.76 -63.15
C GLY A 637 -19.75 18.78 -62.25
N PHE A 638 -20.94 18.83 -62.86
CA PHE A 638 -22.23 18.80 -62.16
C PHE A 638 -22.82 17.38 -62.12
N LYS A 639 -23.26 16.92 -60.94
CA LYS A 639 -23.96 15.64 -60.76
C LYS A 639 -25.44 15.88 -60.52
N ARG A 640 -26.28 15.38 -61.42
CA ARG A 640 -27.73 15.65 -61.38
C ARG A 640 -28.38 15.16 -60.10
N ASN A 641 -29.41 15.84 -59.63
CA ASN A 641 -30.19 15.40 -58.46
C ASN A 641 -30.70 13.95 -58.67
N GLY A 642 -30.41 13.06 -57.72
CA GLY A 642 -30.64 11.61 -57.79
C GLY A 642 -29.53 10.78 -58.47
N GLN A 643 -28.47 11.41 -58.98
CA GLN A 643 -27.33 10.72 -59.57
C GLN A 643 -26.48 10.06 -58.50
N VAL A 644 -26.04 8.83 -58.79
CA VAL A 644 -25.08 8.07 -57.97
C VAL A 644 -23.75 8.01 -58.72
N TRP A 645 -22.65 8.28 -58.02
CA TRP A 645 -21.28 8.21 -58.56
C TRP A 645 -20.28 7.76 -57.48
N THR A 646 -19.10 7.34 -57.88
CA THR A 646 -17.96 7.04 -57.00
C THR A 646 -16.98 8.22 -56.98
N LEU A 647 -16.38 8.53 -55.84
CA LEU A 647 -15.38 9.61 -55.70
C LEU A 647 -14.08 9.21 -56.45
N ARG A 648 -13.32 10.17 -57.01
CA ARG A 648 -12.03 9.81 -57.63
C ARG A 648 -10.92 9.59 -56.59
N GLU A 649 -10.99 10.27 -55.44
CA GLU A 649 -10.04 10.12 -54.31
C GLU A 649 -10.31 8.85 -53.48
N ASP A 650 -11.57 8.54 -53.18
CA ASP A 650 -12.00 7.31 -52.50
C ASP A 650 -13.02 6.55 -53.35
N ARG A 651 -12.50 5.74 -54.28
CA ARG A 651 -13.29 4.94 -55.25
C ARG A 651 -14.29 3.97 -54.59
N CYS A 652 -14.17 3.79 -53.29
CA CYS A 652 -14.87 2.80 -52.48
C CYS A 652 -16.12 3.34 -51.82
N SER A 653 -16.25 4.65 -51.85
CA SER A 653 -17.40 5.40 -51.40
C SER A 653 -18.30 5.73 -52.58
N VAL A 654 -19.53 5.21 -52.51
CA VAL A 654 -20.61 5.52 -53.44
C VAL A 654 -21.39 6.70 -52.87
N CYS A 655 -21.37 7.79 -53.63
CA CYS A 655 -22.03 9.04 -53.31
C CYS A 655 -23.28 9.22 -54.15
N SER A 656 -24.31 9.80 -53.56
CA SER A 656 -25.56 10.15 -54.24
C SER A 656 -25.90 11.60 -53.99
N CYS A 657 -26.35 12.30 -55.03
CA CYS A 657 -26.83 13.67 -54.91
C CYS A 657 -28.31 13.62 -54.56
N LYS A 658 -28.71 14.28 -53.48
CA LYS A 658 -30.11 14.48 -53.14
C LYS A 658 -30.31 15.92 -52.72
N ASP A 659 -31.03 16.67 -53.54
CA ASP A 659 -31.42 18.07 -53.35
C ASP A 659 -30.23 18.98 -52.95
N GLY A 660 -29.15 18.92 -53.75
CA GLY A 660 -27.94 19.71 -53.53
C GLY A 660 -26.99 19.20 -52.43
N ARG A 661 -27.32 18.07 -51.76
CA ARG A 661 -26.45 17.43 -50.76
C ARG A 661 -25.92 16.09 -51.24
N ILE A 662 -24.65 15.85 -51.00
CA ILE A 662 -23.96 14.61 -51.36
C ILE A 662 -24.01 13.65 -50.17
N PHE A 663 -24.60 12.47 -50.35
CA PHE A 663 -24.63 11.38 -49.37
C PHE A 663 -23.71 10.27 -49.83
N CYS A 664 -22.57 10.12 -49.16
CA CYS A 664 -21.58 9.08 -49.42
C CYS A 664 -21.70 7.95 -48.42
N ARG A 665 -21.62 6.72 -48.89
CA ARG A 665 -21.46 5.52 -48.07
C ARG A 665 -20.41 4.62 -48.70
N ARG A 666 -19.63 3.95 -47.87
CA ARG A 666 -18.73 2.90 -48.36
C ARG A 666 -19.56 1.74 -48.91
N THR A 667 -19.15 1.23 -50.05
CA THR A 667 -19.81 0.11 -50.72
C THR A 667 -19.68 -1.13 -49.84
N ALA A 668 -20.80 -1.79 -49.51
CA ALA A 668 -20.75 -3.05 -48.77
C ALA A 668 -20.18 -4.15 -49.68
N CYS A 669 -19.19 -4.88 -49.19
CA CYS A 669 -18.45 -5.86 -49.95
C CYS A 669 -19.19 -7.20 -50.00
N ASP A 670 -19.65 -7.59 -51.19
CA ASP A 670 -20.23 -8.91 -51.46
C ASP A 670 -19.23 -9.76 -52.25
N CYS A 671 -18.40 -10.53 -51.54
CA CYS A 671 -17.37 -11.37 -52.14
C CYS A 671 -17.91 -12.57 -52.94
N LYS A 672 -19.22 -12.77 -53.03
CA LYS A 672 -19.84 -13.73 -53.95
C LYS A 672 -19.91 -13.19 -55.38
N ASN A 673 -19.81 -11.88 -55.56
CA ASN A 673 -19.81 -11.25 -56.86
C ASN A 673 -18.39 -11.21 -57.45
N PRO A 674 -18.11 -11.90 -58.57
CA PRO A 674 -16.78 -11.92 -59.20
C PRO A 674 -16.34 -10.57 -59.81
N SER A 675 -17.19 -9.54 -59.78
CA SER A 675 -16.90 -8.19 -60.29
C SER A 675 -16.72 -7.14 -59.18
N ALA A 676 -16.51 -7.55 -57.92
CA ALA A 676 -16.27 -6.64 -56.81
C ALA A 676 -14.94 -5.86 -57.00
N ASP A 677 -14.95 -4.55 -56.71
CA ASP A 677 -13.74 -3.72 -56.80
C ASP A 677 -12.78 -4.08 -55.66
N LEU A 678 -11.70 -4.77 -56.01
CA LEU A 678 -10.68 -5.28 -55.08
C LEU A 678 -9.96 -4.17 -54.32
N PHE A 679 -9.90 -2.95 -54.87
CA PHE A 679 -9.35 -1.79 -54.16
C PHE A 679 -10.22 -1.35 -52.98
N CYS A 680 -11.52 -1.65 -53.06
CA CYS A 680 -12.54 -1.19 -52.12
C CYS A 680 -13.02 -2.27 -51.16
N CYS A 681 -12.90 -3.49 -51.64
CA CYS A 681 -13.15 -4.72 -50.94
C CYS A 681 -11.87 -5.56 -50.94
N PRO A 682 -10.80 -5.10 -50.26
CA PRO A 682 -9.56 -5.86 -50.14
C PRO A 682 -9.82 -7.24 -49.53
N GLU A 683 -10.85 -7.39 -48.67
CA GLU A 683 -11.31 -8.65 -48.11
C GLU A 683 -11.92 -9.65 -49.11
N CYS A 684 -12.15 -9.24 -50.36
CA CYS A 684 -12.63 -10.13 -51.42
C CYS A 684 -11.51 -10.56 -52.37
N ASP A 685 -10.26 -10.14 -52.11
CA ASP A 685 -9.13 -10.46 -52.97
C ASP A 685 -8.68 -11.91 -52.86
N THR A 686 -8.84 -12.63 -53.98
CA THR A 686 -8.52 -14.05 -54.11
C THR A 686 -7.14 -14.30 -54.72
N ARG A 687 -6.40 -13.25 -55.13
CA ARG A 687 -5.05 -13.38 -55.70
C ARG A 687 -4.09 -14.02 -54.72
N VAL A 688 -3.14 -14.80 -55.25
CA VAL A 688 -2.12 -15.51 -54.45
C VAL A 688 -1.24 -14.53 -53.66
N THR A 689 -1.02 -13.33 -54.18
CA THR A 689 -0.26 -12.26 -53.51
C THR A 689 -0.97 -11.66 -52.31
N SER A 690 -2.29 -11.80 -52.24
CA SER A 690 -3.14 -11.21 -51.20
C SER A 690 -3.55 -12.24 -50.15
N GLN A 691 -3.10 -13.48 -50.33
CA GLN A 691 -3.26 -14.57 -49.37
C GLN A 691 -2.16 -14.44 -48.31
N CYS A 692 -2.54 -14.63 -47.05
CA CYS A 692 -1.61 -14.56 -45.94
C CYS A 692 -1.28 -15.94 -45.42
N LEU A 693 -0.01 -16.14 -45.10
CA LEU A 693 0.43 -17.34 -44.40
C LEU A 693 0.20 -17.14 -42.90
N ASP A 694 -0.39 -18.14 -42.25
CA ASP A 694 -0.57 -18.12 -40.80
C ASP A 694 0.78 -18.03 -40.07
N GLN A 695 0.72 -17.68 -38.77
CA GLN A 695 1.93 -17.48 -37.96
C GLN A 695 2.81 -18.75 -37.87
N THR A 696 2.23 -19.95 -38.06
CA THR A 696 2.98 -21.22 -38.07
C THR A 696 3.62 -21.53 -39.43
N GLY A 697 3.18 -20.87 -40.49
CA GLY A 697 3.68 -21.06 -41.84
C GLY A 697 3.06 -22.24 -42.61
N HIS A 698 1.98 -22.84 -42.09
CA HIS A 698 1.39 -24.08 -42.59
C HIS A 698 0.00 -23.90 -43.21
N LYS A 699 -0.74 -22.87 -42.79
CA LYS A 699 -2.09 -22.59 -43.30
C LYS A 699 -2.11 -21.28 -44.07
N LEU A 700 -2.85 -21.29 -45.18
CA LEU A 700 -3.00 -20.15 -46.06
C LEU A 700 -4.41 -19.58 -45.89
N TYR A 701 -4.49 -18.31 -45.54
CA TYR A 701 -5.73 -17.55 -45.36
C TYR A 701 -5.95 -16.61 -46.54
N ARG A 702 -7.20 -16.45 -46.96
CA ARG A 702 -7.57 -15.48 -47.99
C ARG A 702 -7.60 -14.09 -47.37
N SER A 703 -7.40 -13.06 -48.20
CA SER A 703 -7.66 -11.69 -47.77
C SER A 703 -9.09 -11.60 -47.24
N GLY A 704 -9.28 -10.99 -46.06
CA GLY A 704 -10.55 -10.94 -45.35
C GLY A 704 -10.75 -11.98 -44.25
N ASP A 705 -9.99 -13.08 -44.27
CA ASP A 705 -10.14 -14.15 -43.29
C ASP A 705 -9.61 -13.73 -41.90
N ASN A 706 -10.30 -14.21 -40.88
CA ASN A 706 -9.93 -14.04 -39.48
C ASN A 706 -9.65 -15.41 -38.85
N TRP A 707 -8.63 -15.50 -38.01
CA TRP A 707 -8.33 -16.71 -37.23
C TRP A 707 -7.78 -16.35 -35.85
N THR A 708 -7.77 -17.32 -34.94
CA THR A 708 -7.17 -17.16 -33.61
C THR A 708 -5.84 -17.90 -33.58
N TYR A 709 -4.79 -17.25 -33.09
CA TYR A 709 -3.46 -17.82 -32.90
C TYR A 709 -2.86 -17.33 -31.58
N SER A 710 -2.45 -18.25 -30.70
CA SER A 710 -1.82 -17.94 -29.40
C SER A 710 -2.46 -16.77 -28.64
N CYS A 711 -3.80 -16.82 -28.48
CA CYS A 711 -4.60 -15.81 -27.78
C CYS A 711 -4.65 -14.42 -28.41
N GLN A 712 -4.37 -14.37 -29.71
CA GLN A 712 -4.55 -13.22 -30.56
C GLN A 712 -5.58 -13.55 -31.63
N GLN A 713 -6.40 -12.56 -31.97
CA GLN A 713 -7.25 -12.57 -33.14
C GLN A 713 -6.44 -11.96 -34.29
N CYS A 714 -6.17 -12.77 -35.30
CA CYS A 714 -5.47 -12.37 -36.50
C CYS A 714 -6.44 -12.15 -37.66
N ARG A 715 -6.10 -11.20 -38.53
CA ARG A 715 -6.80 -10.93 -39.79
C ARG A 715 -5.80 -10.80 -40.92
N CYS A 716 -6.15 -11.43 -42.04
CA CYS A 716 -5.43 -11.28 -43.30
C CYS A 716 -6.08 -10.17 -44.12
N LEU A 717 -5.31 -9.21 -44.61
CA LEU A 717 -5.76 -8.20 -45.58
C LEU A 717 -4.62 -7.89 -46.54
N GLU A 718 -4.85 -8.09 -47.84
CA GLU A 718 -3.88 -7.78 -48.92
C GLU A 718 -2.48 -8.40 -48.73
N GLY A 719 -2.40 -9.60 -48.17
CA GLY A 719 -1.13 -10.28 -47.87
C GLY A 719 -0.51 -9.90 -46.52
N GLU A 720 -1.10 -8.93 -45.81
CA GLU A 720 -0.69 -8.54 -44.46
C GLU A 720 -1.45 -9.30 -43.38
N VAL A 721 -0.72 -9.73 -42.36
CA VAL A 721 -1.28 -10.33 -41.15
C VAL A 721 -1.20 -9.33 -40.01
N ASP A 722 -2.33 -8.86 -39.52
CA ASP A 722 -2.41 -8.09 -38.27
C ASP A 722 -3.08 -8.96 -37.19
N CYS A 723 -2.40 -9.16 -36.07
CA CYS A 723 -2.87 -9.95 -34.93
C CYS A 723 -2.98 -9.08 -33.69
N TRP A 724 -4.15 -9.00 -33.08
CA TRP A 724 -4.40 -8.23 -31.86
C TRP A 724 -4.85 -9.14 -30.71
N PRO A 725 -4.67 -8.73 -29.45
CA PRO A 725 -5.13 -9.51 -28.30
C PRO A 725 -6.61 -9.83 -28.39
N LEU A 726 -6.97 -11.08 -28.10
CA LEU A 726 -8.37 -11.49 -28.03
C LEU A 726 -9.02 -10.84 -26.78
N LEU A 727 -10.04 -10.01 -27.00
CA LEU A 727 -10.80 -9.39 -25.92
C LEU A 727 -11.66 -10.45 -25.23
N CYS A 728 -11.33 -10.76 -23.98
CA CYS A 728 -12.12 -11.69 -23.20
C CYS A 728 -13.38 -11.03 -22.65
N PRO A 729 -14.51 -11.76 -22.60
CA PRO A 729 -15.72 -11.26 -21.97
C PRO A 729 -15.47 -10.98 -20.49
N ASN A 730 -16.02 -9.87 -19.99
CA ASN A 730 -16.00 -9.58 -18.56
C ASN A 730 -16.85 -10.62 -17.82
N LEU A 731 -16.20 -11.44 -17.01
CA LEU A 731 -16.86 -12.45 -16.19
C LEU A 731 -17.14 -11.90 -14.79
N ASN A 732 -18.38 -12.09 -14.34
CA ASN A 732 -18.83 -11.67 -13.01
C ASN A 732 -18.96 -12.89 -12.10
N CYS A 733 -17.84 -13.53 -11.78
CA CYS A 733 -17.79 -14.73 -10.93
C CYS A 733 -16.63 -14.68 -9.93
N GLU A 734 -16.81 -15.35 -8.80
CA GLU A 734 -15.90 -15.30 -7.64
C GLU A 734 -14.56 -16.01 -7.92
N TYR A 735 -14.56 -17.05 -8.76
CA TYR A 735 -13.37 -17.81 -9.10
C TYR A 735 -13.23 -18.00 -10.61
N THR A 736 -12.03 -17.73 -11.13
CA THR A 736 -11.70 -17.90 -12.55
C THR A 736 -10.49 -18.81 -12.74
N ALA A 737 -10.54 -19.65 -13.76
CA ALA A 737 -9.41 -20.48 -14.20
C ALA A 737 -9.18 -20.32 -15.70
N ILE A 738 -7.96 -20.54 -16.15
CA ILE A 738 -7.59 -20.61 -17.57
C ILE A 738 -7.10 -22.03 -17.83
N SER A 739 -7.84 -22.80 -18.63
CA SER A 739 -7.43 -24.16 -19.00
C SER A 739 -6.22 -24.12 -19.93
N GLU A 740 -5.39 -25.16 -19.94
CA GLU A 740 -4.32 -25.29 -20.93
C GLU A 740 -4.89 -25.23 -22.36
N GLY A 741 -4.42 -24.26 -23.15
CA GLY A 741 -4.87 -24.01 -24.52
C GLY A 741 -6.08 -23.06 -24.65
N GLU A 742 -6.67 -22.61 -23.54
CA GLU A 742 -7.70 -21.56 -23.55
C GLU A 742 -7.09 -20.17 -23.31
N CYS A 743 -7.66 -19.17 -23.97
CA CYS A 743 -7.14 -17.79 -23.93
C CYS A 743 -7.92 -16.86 -23.02
N CYS A 744 -9.15 -17.23 -22.68
CA CYS A 744 -9.98 -16.46 -21.78
C CYS A 744 -10.21 -17.21 -20.48
N PRO A 745 -10.20 -16.49 -19.35
CA PRO A 745 -10.64 -17.08 -18.10
C PRO A 745 -12.10 -17.54 -18.27
N HIS A 746 -12.44 -18.66 -17.63
CA HIS A 746 -13.80 -19.12 -17.46
C HIS A 746 -14.13 -19.20 -15.97
N CYS A 747 -15.41 -19.14 -15.63
CA CYS A 747 -15.85 -19.25 -14.25
C CYS A 747 -15.74 -20.69 -13.77
N VAL A 748 -15.07 -20.88 -12.64
CA VAL A 748 -15.02 -22.16 -11.94
C VAL A 748 -15.78 -22.04 -10.62
N ASN A 749 -16.43 -23.12 -10.20
CA ASN A 749 -17.09 -23.17 -8.89
C ASN A 749 -16.16 -23.71 -7.80
N ASP A 750 -15.10 -24.43 -8.21
CA ASP A 750 -14.14 -25.02 -7.29
C ASP A 750 -12.92 -24.09 -7.12
N PRO A 751 -12.67 -23.53 -5.92
CA PRO A 751 -11.49 -22.72 -5.65
C PRO A 751 -10.17 -23.50 -5.86
N CYS A 752 -10.18 -24.83 -5.79
CA CYS A 752 -8.99 -25.62 -6.07
C CYS A 752 -8.50 -25.49 -7.51
N LEU A 753 -9.42 -25.27 -8.45
CA LEU A 753 -9.14 -25.08 -9.87
C LEU A 753 -8.85 -23.62 -10.25
N ALA A 754 -9.11 -22.67 -9.34
CA ALA A 754 -9.01 -21.26 -9.64
C ALA A 754 -7.57 -20.73 -9.63
N ASP A 755 -7.25 -19.89 -10.63
CA ASP A 755 -5.95 -19.22 -10.80
C ASP A 755 -5.90 -17.86 -10.10
N ASN A 756 -7.05 -17.20 -9.93
CA ASN A 756 -7.17 -15.90 -9.30
C ASN A 756 -7.69 -16.02 -7.86
N ILE A 757 -6.80 -16.40 -6.93
CA ILE A 757 -7.14 -16.47 -5.49
C ILE A 757 -6.25 -15.52 -4.70
N THR A 758 -6.89 -14.55 -4.05
CA THR A 758 -6.30 -13.72 -3.00
C THR A 758 -6.33 -14.48 -1.68
N TYR A 759 -5.16 -14.76 -1.10
CA TYR A 759 -5.06 -15.51 0.16
C TYR A 759 -5.46 -14.64 1.36
N ASP A 760 -6.55 -15.03 2.03
CA ASP A 760 -6.97 -14.44 3.30
C ASP A 760 -6.25 -15.14 4.46
N ILE A 761 -5.37 -14.40 5.14
CA ILE A 761 -4.61 -14.88 6.31
C ILE A 761 -5.50 -15.25 7.51
N ARG A 762 -6.77 -14.83 7.53
CA ARG A 762 -7.73 -15.19 8.58
C ARG A 762 -8.33 -16.59 8.39
N LYS A 763 -8.19 -17.18 7.20
CA LYS A 763 -8.70 -18.53 6.90
C LYS A 763 -7.59 -19.57 6.99
N THR A 764 -7.89 -20.69 7.63
CA THR A 764 -6.97 -21.83 7.80
C THR A 764 -7.60 -23.11 7.29
N CYS A 765 -6.79 -24.00 6.71
CA CYS A 765 -7.22 -25.34 6.31
C CYS A 765 -6.70 -26.37 7.33
N LEU A 766 -7.47 -27.43 7.54
CA LEU A 766 -7.05 -28.59 8.33
C LEU A 766 -6.51 -29.67 7.39
N ASP A 767 -5.28 -30.12 7.59
CA ASP A 767 -4.75 -31.27 6.85
C ASP A 767 -5.38 -32.59 7.33
N GLY A 768 -5.14 -33.68 6.60
CA GLY A 768 -5.69 -35.01 6.91
C GLY A 768 -5.23 -35.61 8.25
N TYR A 769 -4.30 -34.96 8.96
CA TYR A 769 -3.78 -35.35 10.27
C TYR A 769 -4.17 -34.36 11.38
N GLY A 770 -5.01 -33.37 11.09
CA GLY A 770 -5.51 -32.41 12.08
C GLY A 770 -4.64 -31.16 12.27
N ILE A 771 -3.62 -30.93 11.43
CA ILE A 771 -2.76 -29.74 11.54
C ILE A 771 -3.40 -28.56 10.81
N THR A 772 -3.52 -27.43 11.49
CA THR A 772 -4.00 -26.17 10.91
C THR A 772 -2.90 -25.50 10.09
N ARG A 773 -3.19 -25.24 8.82
CA ARG A 773 -2.31 -24.59 7.84
C ARG A 773 -2.92 -23.27 7.41
N LEU A 774 -2.10 -22.23 7.32
CA LEU A 774 -2.53 -20.90 6.84
C LEU A 774 -2.89 -20.93 5.36
N SER A 775 -3.83 -20.07 4.94
CA SER A 775 -4.13 -19.86 3.50
C SER A 775 -2.87 -19.49 2.73
N GLY A 776 -2.55 -20.24 1.68
CA GLY A 776 -1.32 -20.13 0.89
C GLY A 776 -0.25 -21.19 1.20
N ALA A 777 -0.33 -21.89 2.34
CA ALA A 777 0.64 -22.92 2.70
C ALA A 777 0.57 -24.14 1.77
N VAL A 778 1.74 -24.68 1.39
CA VAL A 778 1.92 -25.88 0.55
C VAL A 778 2.63 -26.96 1.35
N TRP A 779 2.19 -28.22 1.26
CA TRP A 779 2.81 -29.37 1.92
C TRP A 779 2.65 -30.64 1.09
N THR A 780 3.54 -31.61 1.29
CA THR A 780 3.41 -32.95 0.68
C THR A 780 2.58 -33.86 1.57
N MET A 781 1.79 -34.75 0.96
CA MET A 781 0.97 -35.70 1.70
C MET A 781 1.85 -36.80 2.29
N VAL A 782 1.78 -36.99 3.61
CA VAL A 782 2.57 -38.00 4.31
C VAL A 782 2.09 -39.40 3.87
N GLY A 783 2.97 -40.19 3.24
CA GLY A 783 2.65 -41.50 2.65
C GLY A 783 2.40 -41.48 1.13
N SER A 784 2.32 -40.30 0.50
CA SER A 784 2.31 -40.15 -0.96
C SER A 784 3.26 -38.99 -1.34
N PRO A 785 4.57 -39.26 -1.53
CA PRO A 785 5.55 -38.21 -1.80
C PRO A 785 5.29 -37.44 -3.10
N CYS A 786 4.48 -38.02 -4.00
CA CYS A 786 4.07 -37.42 -5.27
C CYS A 786 2.80 -36.57 -5.19
N THR A 787 2.17 -36.46 -4.01
CA THR A 787 0.98 -35.63 -3.81
C THR A 787 1.35 -34.35 -3.07
N THR A 788 1.11 -33.20 -3.70
CA THR A 788 1.30 -31.87 -3.12
C THR A 788 -0.06 -31.23 -2.83
N CYS A 789 -0.24 -30.73 -1.62
CA CYS A 789 -1.47 -30.09 -1.16
C CYS A 789 -1.21 -28.62 -0.84
N LYS A 790 -2.18 -27.77 -1.15
CA LYS A 790 -2.17 -26.33 -0.89
C LYS A 790 -3.45 -25.87 -0.22
N CYS A 791 -3.33 -25.00 0.78
CA CYS A 791 -4.48 -24.37 1.41
C CYS A 791 -4.92 -23.14 0.61
N LYS A 792 -6.17 -23.12 0.14
CA LYS A 792 -6.79 -22.00 -0.58
C LYS A 792 -8.04 -21.55 0.18
N ASN A 793 -7.91 -20.50 0.99
CA ASN A 793 -9.00 -19.82 1.72
C ASN A 793 -9.94 -20.77 2.50
N GLY A 794 -9.38 -21.77 3.17
CA GLY A 794 -10.12 -22.75 3.98
C GLY A 794 -10.30 -24.11 3.30
N ASN A 795 -10.04 -24.22 1.99
CA ASN A 795 -10.12 -25.47 1.23
C ASN A 795 -8.74 -26.08 1.00
N VAL A 796 -8.61 -27.38 1.25
CA VAL A 796 -7.39 -28.16 0.95
C VAL A 796 -7.47 -28.64 -0.49
N CYS A 797 -6.53 -28.19 -1.31
CA CYS A 797 -6.46 -28.51 -2.73
C CYS A 797 -5.20 -29.32 -3.00
N CYS A 798 -5.35 -30.61 -3.35
CA CYS A 798 -4.22 -31.51 -3.58
C CYS A 798 -4.11 -31.88 -5.07
N SER A 799 -2.90 -31.81 -5.60
CA SER A 799 -2.51 -32.24 -6.94
C SER A 799 -1.49 -33.36 -6.85
N VAL A 800 -1.62 -34.34 -7.75
CA VAL A 800 -0.70 -35.47 -7.85
C VAL A 800 0.20 -35.27 -9.05
N ASP A 801 1.51 -35.34 -8.84
CA ASP A 801 2.50 -35.33 -9.91
C ASP A 801 2.60 -36.74 -10.52
N LEU A 802 2.11 -36.87 -11.76
CA LEU A 802 2.07 -38.13 -12.51
C LEU A 802 3.47 -38.58 -12.96
N GLU A 803 4.43 -37.68 -13.13
CA GLU A 803 5.81 -38.05 -13.48
C GLU A 803 6.55 -38.64 -12.28
N CYS A 804 6.28 -38.12 -11.07
CA CYS A 804 6.78 -38.68 -9.82
C CYS A 804 6.25 -40.10 -9.56
N LEU A 805 5.01 -40.40 -9.96
CA LEU A 805 4.41 -41.74 -9.86
C LEU A 805 4.98 -42.75 -10.86
N ASN A 806 5.51 -42.30 -12.00
CA ASN A 806 6.12 -43.19 -13.00
C ASN A 806 7.59 -43.52 -12.69
N ASN A 807 8.25 -42.69 -11.87
CA ASN A 807 9.66 -42.84 -11.51
C ASN A 807 9.90 -43.46 -10.12
N ASN A 808 8.85 -43.72 -9.33
CA ASN A 808 8.86 -44.47 -8.06
C ASN A 808 8.00 -45.72 -8.17
#